data_AF-A0A929T5T6-F1
#
_entry.id   AF-A0A929T5T6-F1
#
_cell.length_a   1.000
_cell.length_b   1.000
_cell.length_c   1.000
_cell.angle_alpha   90.00
_cell.angle_beta   90.00
_cell.angle_gamma   90.00
#
_symmetry.space_group_name_H-M   'P 1'
#
loop_
_entity.id
_entity.type
_entity.pdbx_description
1 polymer ?
#
loop_
_entity_poly.entity_id
_entity_poly.type
_entity_poly.pdbx_seq_one_letter_code
_entity_poly.pdbx_strand_id
1 'polypeptide(L)'
;MRDGFLFAMGKEDGKDRKSEVKNEGKKAKILFTLLLVGELFCFATGCVWLMKSGKSVQADAGQLEVGQIERGARKGNQVGTAVGFDGQERYVGIHPNSFSFGVYKAEVSYRITEDSAENEGSVYVKAYDRSGLIAGHRPRYTIDCGRQDLPSYRNNLSFRFYVRQKRVPVAVSCFLADDFNGLLRGDRIRITFLPAQTVFVFFCTLGIWIIPVNLILYLYLWKREQTREFLQRRGAVLAVLSGIVLVAQFPLLVDGVPQGWDLSFHAYRLQELAQSLRDGAFPVRMQGNWMNGYGYPVSILYGDILLYPFALLYLAGLPLHLCWKILVFAANASTAAIAYGVFFRMAGKTGSGQPTAMQGEAMQVPVGQAAALAATALYTLNPYRLTDLYNRAAAGEFIAMIFLPLVLYGFWKIYSGERGVLPLSIGMSLILTAHLLSAILTAFFLVVAAVVFWRRTCKKKTLCGLLGSALLTFLFSAFFLIPFLQYYKQTQLLVQTAETNLENASVYLPLVFGTVYKTRGASPSEGEMGGMALSLGFAAGVVLLLSFILLFRQKKKEVLSLVFFSLLAIWMSSNLFPYRMILSHTGALGRVLSSIQFAWRFLMMAAVFVSALCALVLSEGRVQPRESGFQRISEENKNLLLSVLLLVLIVYQGVSFSGAFLSEEPGRKNETLTCMTDPFQQAGGEYLLSGTDVEACRDRKILTSDASCRAKLLEERGSGLLFSVQNRSNKEETLTLPKFAYPGYRLRSLASRVDSRNRGTVEMAPAGENNRIRITVSPGAEGTWRLCFQEPLSWRIGEVLSLLTAVAIFVRSRRRTRSG
;
A
#
# COMPACT_ATOMS: atom_id res chain seq x y z
N MET A 1 -58.60 38.20 -20.55
CA MET A 1 -59.66 37.59 -19.71
C MET A 1 -59.36 36.11 -19.41
N ARG A 2 -58.21 35.80 -18.80
CA ARG A 2 -57.95 34.46 -18.24
C ARG A 2 -57.17 34.47 -16.92
N ASP A 3 -56.94 35.66 -16.36
CA ASP A 3 -56.14 35.85 -15.13
C ASP A 3 -56.98 36.33 -13.92
N GLY A 4 -58.31 36.42 -14.07
CA GLY A 4 -59.21 36.95 -13.02
C GLY A 4 -59.94 35.90 -12.18
N PHE A 5 -59.90 34.61 -12.52
CA PHE A 5 -60.77 33.60 -11.92
C PHE A 5 -60.07 32.58 -10.99
N LEU A 6 -58.73 32.62 -10.89
CA LEU A 6 -57.97 31.72 -10.01
C LEU A 6 -57.56 32.36 -8.67
N PHE A 7 -57.89 33.65 -8.46
CA PHE A 7 -57.47 34.37 -7.25
C PHE A 7 -58.44 34.21 -6.06
N ALA A 8 -59.59 33.56 -6.24
CA ALA A 8 -60.63 33.39 -5.22
C ALA A 8 -60.72 31.98 -4.58
N MET A 9 -59.92 30.99 -5.04
CA MET A 9 -59.87 29.63 -4.44
C MET A 9 -58.49 29.22 -3.89
N GLY A 10 -57.46 30.08 -4.00
CA GLY A 10 -56.08 29.68 -3.71
C GLY A 10 -55.55 29.98 -2.30
N LYS A 11 -56.35 30.51 -1.36
CA LYS A 11 -55.87 30.94 -0.03
C LYS A 11 -56.15 29.99 1.12
N GLU A 12 -57.02 28.98 0.95
CA GLU A 12 -57.24 27.94 1.99
C GLU A 12 -56.35 26.69 1.80
N ASP A 13 -56.02 26.30 0.56
CA ASP A 13 -55.23 25.09 0.26
C ASP A 13 -53.72 25.18 0.60
N GLY A 14 -53.19 26.38 0.85
CA GLY A 14 -51.77 26.57 1.15
C GLY A 14 -51.36 26.10 2.55
N LYS A 15 -52.32 26.02 3.49
CA LYS A 15 -52.10 25.55 4.86
C LYS A 15 -52.17 24.02 4.93
N ASP A 16 -53.14 23.41 4.25
CA ASP A 16 -53.35 21.96 4.23
C ASP A 16 -52.27 21.21 3.45
N ARG A 17 -51.80 21.73 2.29
CA ARG A 17 -50.63 21.16 1.61
C ARG A 17 -49.36 21.22 2.45
N LYS A 18 -49.16 22.29 3.23
CA LYS A 18 -47.98 22.41 4.11
C LYS A 18 -48.07 21.45 5.30
N SER A 19 -49.25 21.21 5.86
CA SER A 19 -49.42 20.20 6.93
C SER A 19 -49.32 18.77 6.40
N GLU A 20 -49.87 18.46 5.22
CA GLU A 20 -49.74 17.14 4.59
C GLU A 20 -48.28 16.81 4.26
N VAL A 21 -47.55 17.72 3.61
CA VAL A 21 -46.12 17.54 3.30
C VAL A 21 -45.28 17.37 4.58
N LYS A 22 -45.63 18.07 5.66
CA LYS A 22 -44.96 17.93 6.97
C LYS A 22 -45.29 16.60 7.65
N ASN A 23 -46.49 16.07 7.45
CA ASN A 23 -46.93 14.78 7.98
C ASN A 23 -46.33 13.61 7.19
N GLU A 24 -46.22 13.71 5.86
CA GLU A 24 -45.50 12.75 5.02
C GLU A 24 -44.01 12.68 5.36
N GLY A 25 -43.36 13.82 5.56
CA GLY A 25 -41.97 13.87 6.00
C GLY A 25 -41.77 13.23 7.39
N LYS A 26 -42.76 13.28 8.27
CA LYS A 26 -42.72 12.60 9.58
C LYS A 26 -42.90 11.08 9.43
N LYS A 27 -43.85 10.64 8.59
CA LYS A 27 -44.07 9.21 8.29
C LYS A 27 -42.83 8.57 7.65
N ALA A 28 -42.19 9.23 6.69
CA ALA A 28 -40.97 8.75 6.04
C ALA A 28 -39.79 8.57 7.01
N LYS A 29 -39.64 9.49 7.99
CA LYS A 29 -38.62 9.39 9.03
C LYS A 29 -38.86 8.22 9.99
N ILE A 30 -40.12 7.98 10.34
CA ILE A 30 -40.51 6.82 11.16
C ILE A 30 -40.20 5.53 10.39
N LEU A 31 -40.58 5.45 9.11
CA LEU A 31 -40.32 4.28 8.27
C LEU A 31 -38.80 3.99 8.12
N PHE A 32 -37.99 5.02 7.87
CA PHE A 32 -36.53 4.87 7.79
C PHE A 32 -35.91 4.41 9.11
N THR A 33 -36.40 4.94 10.24
CA THR A 33 -35.92 4.53 11.56
C THR A 33 -36.30 3.08 11.85
N LEU A 34 -37.53 2.66 11.52
CA LEU A 34 -37.97 1.27 11.63
C LEU A 34 -37.15 0.34 10.74
N LEU A 35 -36.80 0.78 9.53
CA LEU A 35 -35.94 0.03 8.61
C LEU A 35 -34.53 -0.17 9.19
N LEU A 36 -33.90 0.90 9.71
CA LEU A 36 -32.60 0.80 10.38
C LEU A 36 -32.63 -0.12 11.61
N VAL A 37 -33.69 -0.04 12.43
CA VAL A 37 -33.87 -0.92 13.59
C VAL A 37 -34.05 -2.37 13.15
N GLY A 38 -34.85 -2.62 12.10
CA GLY A 38 -35.04 -3.94 11.51
C GLY A 38 -33.73 -4.52 10.94
N GLU A 39 -32.96 -3.73 10.23
CA GLU A 39 -31.63 -4.11 9.74
C GLU A 39 -30.67 -4.43 10.87
N LEU A 40 -30.64 -3.60 11.93
CA LEU A 40 -29.80 -3.84 13.11
C LEU A 40 -30.20 -5.14 13.82
N PHE A 41 -31.50 -5.44 13.90
CA PHE A 41 -32.01 -6.68 14.48
C PHE A 41 -31.62 -7.90 13.62
N CYS A 42 -31.85 -7.85 12.30
CA CYS A 42 -31.42 -8.87 11.35
C CYS A 42 -29.90 -9.09 11.39
N PHE A 43 -29.13 -8.00 11.54
CA PHE A 43 -27.68 -8.07 11.67
C PHE A 43 -27.25 -8.73 12.98
N ALA A 44 -27.83 -8.33 14.12
CA ALA A 44 -27.51 -8.88 15.43
C ALA A 44 -27.85 -10.39 15.50
N THR A 45 -29.02 -10.78 15.01
CA THR A 45 -29.44 -12.19 14.91
C THR A 45 -28.54 -12.99 13.97
N GLY A 46 -28.16 -12.42 12.82
CA GLY A 46 -27.17 -13.00 11.90
C GLY A 46 -25.80 -13.22 12.55
N CYS A 47 -25.31 -12.25 13.34
CA CYS A 47 -24.05 -12.37 14.08
C CYS A 47 -24.10 -13.52 15.09
N VAL A 48 -25.18 -13.61 15.88
CA VAL A 48 -25.37 -14.69 16.86
C VAL A 48 -25.41 -16.06 16.16
N TRP A 49 -26.06 -16.15 15.00
CA TRP A 49 -26.08 -17.38 14.20
C TRP A 49 -24.68 -17.76 13.69
N LEU A 50 -23.93 -16.80 13.12
CA LEU A 50 -22.57 -17.04 12.61
C LEU A 50 -21.58 -17.45 13.69
N MET A 51 -21.70 -16.89 14.90
CA MET A 51 -20.86 -17.29 16.05
C MET A 51 -21.03 -18.77 16.40
N LYS A 52 -22.16 -19.39 16.05
CA LYS A 52 -22.51 -20.79 16.37
C LYS A 52 -22.52 -21.73 15.17
N SER A 53 -22.37 -21.23 13.94
CA SER A 53 -22.62 -22.02 12.72
C SER A 53 -21.44 -22.91 12.30
N GLY A 54 -20.20 -22.48 12.60
CA GLY A 54 -19.01 -23.19 12.16
C GLY A 54 -18.63 -24.36 13.06
N LYS A 55 -18.06 -25.41 12.44
CA LYS A 55 -17.50 -26.56 13.15
C LYS A 55 -15.99 -26.59 12.94
N SER A 56 -15.23 -26.76 14.01
CA SER A 56 -13.81 -27.08 13.94
C SER A 56 -13.64 -28.58 13.72
N VAL A 57 -12.69 -28.95 12.87
CA VAL A 57 -12.40 -30.35 12.54
C VAL A 57 -10.92 -30.56 12.76
N GLN A 58 -10.56 -31.60 13.50
CA GLN A 58 -9.20 -32.09 13.59
C GLN A 58 -9.18 -33.52 13.07
N ALA A 59 -8.25 -33.83 12.18
CA ALA A 59 -7.86 -35.21 11.96
C ALA A 59 -6.35 -35.34 12.13
N ASP A 60 -5.95 -36.35 12.90
CA ASP A 60 -4.57 -36.80 12.88
C ASP A 60 -4.39 -37.56 11.57
N ALA A 61 -3.52 -37.08 10.68
CA ALA A 61 -3.36 -37.64 9.35
C ALA A 61 -2.62 -38.99 9.36
N GLY A 62 -2.56 -39.69 10.50
CA GLY A 62 -2.21 -41.12 10.61
C GLY A 62 -0.95 -41.58 9.87
N GLN A 63 0.09 -40.74 9.73
CA GLN A 63 1.27 -41.03 8.90
C GLN A 63 0.93 -41.31 7.42
N LEU A 64 0.12 -40.46 6.78
CA LEU A 64 -0.16 -40.57 5.35
C LEU A 64 1.04 -40.03 4.55
N GLU A 65 1.59 -40.88 3.69
CA GLU A 65 2.81 -40.65 2.92
C GLU A 65 2.54 -40.78 1.41
N VAL A 66 3.16 -39.91 0.61
CA VAL A 66 3.11 -39.91 -0.85
C VAL A 66 4.51 -39.60 -1.39
N GLY A 67 5.04 -40.42 -2.31
CA GLY A 67 6.33 -40.19 -2.97
C GLY A 67 6.51 -41.01 -4.25
N GLN A 68 7.56 -40.74 -5.03
CA GLN A 68 8.02 -41.60 -6.12
C GLN A 68 9.02 -42.61 -5.56
N ILE A 69 8.62 -43.87 -5.36
CA ILE A 69 9.41 -45.12 -5.54
C ILE A 69 8.45 -46.28 -5.19
N GLU A 70 8.28 -47.18 -6.16
CA GLU A 70 7.64 -48.51 -6.11
C GLU A 70 6.34 -48.71 -5.29
N ARG A 71 5.20 -48.78 -6.02
CA ARG A 71 4.05 -49.67 -5.72
C ARG A 71 3.49 -49.72 -4.28
N GLY A 72 3.41 -48.60 -3.56
CA GLY A 72 2.91 -48.64 -2.19
C GLY A 72 2.25 -47.38 -1.65
N ALA A 73 1.25 -46.80 -2.33
CA ALA A 73 0.31 -45.92 -1.62
C ALA A 73 -0.47 -46.76 -0.60
N ARG A 74 -0.02 -46.81 0.67
CA ARG A 74 -0.81 -47.46 1.73
C ARG A 74 -2.08 -46.64 1.95
N LYS A 75 -3.24 -47.21 1.56
CA LYS A 75 -4.56 -46.68 1.92
C LYS A 75 -4.69 -46.67 3.45
N GLY A 76 -4.57 -45.51 4.07
CA GLY A 76 -4.96 -45.31 5.47
C GLY A 76 -6.48 -45.41 5.58
N ASN A 77 -6.98 -46.43 6.28
CA ASN A 77 -8.40 -46.68 6.56
C ASN A 77 -9.00 -45.73 7.62
N GLN A 78 -8.62 -44.44 7.63
CA GLN A 78 -9.25 -43.46 8.53
C GLN A 78 -10.34 -42.66 7.81
N VAL A 79 -11.50 -42.54 8.45
CA VAL A 79 -12.65 -41.80 7.95
C VAL A 79 -12.27 -40.33 7.78
N GLY A 80 -12.33 -39.83 6.55
CA GLY A 80 -12.09 -38.41 6.24
C GLY A 80 -10.68 -38.08 5.75
N THR A 81 -9.77 -39.04 5.62
CA THR A 81 -8.47 -38.84 4.95
C THR A 81 -8.50 -39.41 3.53
N ALA A 82 -7.90 -38.74 2.54
CA ALA A 82 -7.68 -39.35 1.22
C ALA A 82 -6.24 -39.18 0.73
N VAL A 83 -5.80 -40.22 0.05
CA VAL A 83 -4.60 -40.26 -0.79
C VAL A 83 -5.09 -40.52 -2.20
N GLY A 84 -4.72 -39.65 -3.13
CA GLY A 84 -5.22 -39.74 -4.50
C GLY A 84 -4.25 -39.17 -5.53
N PHE A 85 -4.57 -39.44 -6.78
CA PHE A 85 -3.91 -38.92 -7.96
C PHE A 85 -5.01 -38.23 -8.80
N ASP A 86 -4.82 -36.97 -9.16
CA ASP A 86 -5.81 -36.21 -9.94
C ASP A 86 -5.56 -36.23 -11.46
N GLY A 87 -4.55 -36.98 -11.90
CA GLY A 87 -4.10 -37.06 -13.29
C GLY A 87 -2.78 -36.33 -13.56
N GLN A 88 -2.36 -35.39 -12.69
CA GLN A 88 -1.08 -34.66 -12.80
C GLN A 88 -0.33 -34.52 -11.46
N GLU A 89 -1.02 -34.64 -10.33
CA GLU A 89 -0.42 -34.42 -9.00
C GLU A 89 -0.94 -35.45 -7.99
N ARG A 90 -0.11 -35.76 -7.01
CA ARG A 90 -0.45 -36.66 -5.90
C ARG A 90 -0.77 -35.84 -4.66
N TYR A 91 -1.77 -36.25 -3.89
CA TYR A 91 -2.19 -35.48 -2.70
C TYR A 91 -2.47 -36.33 -1.48
N VAL A 92 -2.26 -35.72 -0.30
CA VAL A 92 -2.66 -36.21 1.03
C VAL A 92 -3.48 -35.13 1.71
N GLY A 93 -4.70 -35.44 2.13
CA GLY A 93 -5.54 -34.43 2.76
C GLY A 93 -6.67 -34.97 3.61
N ILE A 94 -7.39 -34.04 4.25
CA ILE A 94 -8.65 -34.31 4.92
C ILE A 94 -9.79 -33.83 4.03
N HIS A 95 -10.84 -34.65 3.92
CA HIS A 95 -12.09 -34.36 3.21
C HIS A 95 -13.29 -34.40 4.16
N PRO A 96 -13.50 -33.37 4.99
CA PRO A 96 -14.71 -33.27 5.82
C PRO A 96 -15.97 -33.19 4.96
N ASN A 97 -17.11 -33.61 5.51
CA ASN A 97 -18.36 -33.69 4.75
C ASN A 97 -18.87 -32.33 4.24
N SER A 98 -18.85 -31.28 5.08
CA SER A 98 -19.14 -29.90 4.65
C SER A 98 -18.74 -28.86 5.70
N PHE A 99 -18.36 -27.67 5.24
CA PHE A 99 -18.15 -26.48 6.07
C PHE A 99 -19.20 -25.41 5.77
N SER A 100 -19.57 -24.65 6.80
CA SER A 100 -20.43 -23.49 6.66
C SER A 100 -19.66 -22.26 6.19
N PHE A 101 -20.38 -21.22 5.76
CA PHE A 101 -19.82 -19.91 5.53
C PHE A 101 -18.95 -19.46 6.70
N GLY A 102 -17.78 -18.89 6.40
CA GLY A 102 -16.92 -18.24 7.38
C GLY A 102 -15.44 -18.40 7.16
N VAL A 103 -14.68 -17.92 8.15
CA VAL A 103 -13.21 -17.90 8.17
C VAL A 103 -12.71 -19.10 8.96
N TYR A 104 -11.76 -19.83 8.37
CA TYR A 104 -11.14 -20.99 8.98
C TYR A 104 -9.62 -20.86 8.95
N LYS A 105 -8.95 -21.39 9.97
CA LYS A 105 -7.50 -21.54 10.04
C LYS A 105 -7.15 -23.01 9.84
N ALA A 106 -6.32 -23.30 8.85
CA ALA A 106 -5.67 -24.59 8.68
C ALA A 106 -4.29 -24.57 9.33
N GLU A 107 -3.97 -25.58 10.13
CA GLU A 107 -2.65 -25.85 10.68
C GLU A 107 -2.21 -27.22 10.20
N VAL A 108 -1.13 -27.26 9.44
CA VAL A 108 -0.62 -28.45 8.76
C VAL A 108 0.75 -28.77 9.30
N SER A 109 0.92 -29.99 9.83
CA SER A 109 2.21 -30.56 10.21
C SER A 109 2.61 -31.58 9.17
N TYR A 110 3.81 -31.45 8.62
CA TYR A 110 4.28 -32.24 7.48
C TYR A 110 5.79 -32.51 7.58
N ARG A 111 6.28 -33.48 6.80
CA ARG A 111 7.70 -33.70 6.56
C ARG A 111 7.93 -33.94 5.09
N ILE A 112 9.03 -33.40 4.59
CA ILE A 112 9.50 -33.61 3.23
C ILE A 112 10.88 -34.25 3.34
N THR A 113 11.09 -35.35 2.64
CA THR A 113 12.43 -35.91 2.39
C THR A 113 12.82 -35.54 0.96
N GLU A 114 13.80 -34.65 0.84
CA GLU A 114 14.42 -34.22 -0.42
C GLU A 114 15.76 -34.93 -0.66
N ASP A 115 16.12 -35.08 -1.95
CA ASP A 115 17.49 -35.35 -2.42
C ASP A 115 18.14 -34.11 -3.08
N SER A 116 17.43 -32.98 -3.25
CA SER A 116 18.05 -31.72 -3.73
C SER A 116 17.19 -30.47 -3.46
N ALA A 117 17.86 -29.32 -3.31
CA ALA A 117 17.26 -28.00 -3.02
C ALA A 117 16.64 -27.29 -4.25
N GLU A 118 16.64 -27.92 -5.44
CA GLU A 118 16.23 -27.29 -6.70
C GLU A 118 14.71 -27.33 -6.97
N ASN A 119 13.90 -27.89 -6.06
CA ASN A 119 12.48 -28.18 -6.29
C ASN A 119 11.49 -27.35 -5.43
N GLU A 120 11.88 -26.16 -4.99
CA GLU A 120 10.97 -25.26 -4.28
C GLU A 120 9.78 -24.87 -5.18
N GLY A 121 8.57 -25.19 -4.71
CA GLY A 121 7.35 -25.04 -5.51
C GLY A 121 6.84 -26.33 -6.16
N SER A 122 7.41 -27.49 -5.84
CA SER A 122 6.82 -28.78 -6.20
C SER A 122 5.95 -29.38 -5.09
N VAL A 123 5.99 -28.78 -3.88
CA VAL A 123 5.20 -29.22 -2.73
C VAL A 123 4.39 -28.06 -2.15
N TYR A 124 3.08 -28.22 -2.01
CA TYR A 124 2.21 -27.14 -1.56
C TYR A 124 0.96 -27.65 -0.83
N VAL A 125 0.25 -26.76 -0.15
CA VAL A 125 -1.04 -27.04 0.48
C VAL A 125 -2.10 -26.05 0.04
N LYS A 126 -3.34 -26.51 -0.09
CA LYS A 126 -4.48 -25.66 -0.42
C LYS A 126 -5.79 -26.19 0.14
N ALA A 127 -6.68 -25.27 0.51
CA ALA A 127 -8.10 -25.57 0.72
C ALA A 127 -8.88 -25.37 -0.58
N TYR A 128 -9.69 -26.36 -0.98
CA TYR A 128 -10.45 -26.32 -2.23
C TYR A 128 -11.78 -27.07 -2.13
N ASP A 129 -12.67 -26.82 -3.08
CA ASP A 129 -14.01 -27.39 -3.11
C ASP A 129 -13.98 -28.69 -3.92
N ARG A 130 -14.32 -29.80 -3.25
CA ARG A 130 -14.28 -31.14 -3.83
C ARG A 130 -15.34 -31.36 -4.91
N SER A 131 -16.44 -30.62 -4.90
CA SER A 131 -17.50 -30.78 -5.91
C SER A 131 -17.01 -30.48 -7.33
N GLY A 132 -15.97 -29.64 -7.47
CA GLY A 132 -15.39 -29.24 -8.74
C GLY A 132 -14.49 -30.28 -9.43
N LEU A 133 -13.95 -31.25 -8.67
CA LEU A 133 -13.10 -32.32 -9.25
C LEU A 133 -13.89 -33.30 -10.13
N ILE A 134 -15.21 -33.35 -10.00
CA ILE A 134 -16.07 -34.34 -10.66
C ILE A 134 -16.57 -33.88 -12.03
N ALA A 135 -16.47 -32.58 -12.40
CA ALA A 135 -17.17 -32.04 -13.58
C ALA A 135 -16.40 -31.02 -14.44
N GLY A 136 -15.05 -30.96 -14.35
CA GLY A 136 -14.24 -30.05 -15.19
C GLY A 136 -14.49 -28.54 -14.99
N HIS A 137 -15.44 -28.17 -14.12
CA HIS A 137 -15.80 -26.80 -13.77
C HIS A 137 -15.03 -26.40 -12.52
N ARG A 138 -14.12 -25.42 -12.65
CA ARG A 138 -13.40 -24.86 -11.49
C ARG A 138 -14.39 -24.06 -10.62
N PRO A 139 -14.68 -24.47 -9.37
CA PRO A 139 -15.56 -23.72 -8.47
C PRO A 139 -14.77 -22.57 -7.84
N ARG A 140 -14.46 -21.53 -8.63
CA ARG A 140 -13.64 -20.39 -8.17
C ARG A 140 -14.35 -19.48 -7.14
N TYR A 141 -15.64 -19.69 -6.88
CA TYR A 141 -16.47 -18.78 -6.07
C TYR A 141 -16.93 -19.36 -4.73
N THR A 142 -16.58 -20.60 -4.41
CA THR A 142 -17.05 -21.27 -3.17
C THR A 142 -16.05 -21.12 -2.02
N ILE A 143 -14.75 -21.15 -2.33
CA ILE A 143 -13.66 -21.04 -1.35
C ILE A 143 -12.61 -20.05 -1.84
N ASP A 144 -12.16 -19.22 -0.92
CA ASP A 144 -11.06 -18.30 -1.11
C ASP A 144 -9.82 -18.87 -0.39
N CYS A 145 -8.89 -19.43 -1.17
CA CYS A 145 -7.61 -19.95 -0.70
C CYS A 145 -6.64 -19.99 -1.89
N GLY A 146 -5.56 -19.23 -1.80
CA GLY A 146 -4.42 -19.41 -2.69
C GLY A 146 -3.66 -20.69 -2.37
N ARG A 147 -2.83 -21.14 -3.31
CA ARG A 147 -1.80 -22.15 -3.06
C ARG A 147 -0.83 -21.63 -1.99
N GLN A 148 -0.38 -22.51 -1.11
CA GLN A 148 0.60 -22.18 -0.08
C GLN A 148 1.77 -23.15 -0.18
N ASP A 149 2.96 -22.68 -0.53
CA ASP A 149 4.12 -23.56 -0.67
C ASP A 149 4.54 -24.12 0.68
N LEU A 150 4.93 -25.40 0.68
CA LEU A 150 5.39 -26.13 1.87
C LEU A 150 6.93 -26.22 1.82
N PRO A 151 7.66 -25.36 2.55
CA PRO A 151 9.12 -25.39 2.55
C PRO A 151 9.67 -26.66 3.21
N SER A 152 10.74 -27.24 2.66
CA SER A 152 11.40 -28.44 3.19
C SER A 152 12.10 -28.22 4.54
N TYR A 153 12.54 -26.99 4.81
CA TYR A 153 13.18 -26.61 6.07
C TYR A 153 12.21 -26.34 7.24
N ARG A 154 10.89 -26.48 7.02
CA ARG A 154 9.86 -26.43 8.09
C ARG A 154 9.07 -27.72 8.14
N ASN A 155 8.45 -27.95 9.29
CA ASN A 155 7.57 -29.09 9.51
C ASN A 155 6.13 -28.66 9.88
N ASN A 156 5.86 -27.36 9.89
CA ASN A 156 4.54 -26.83 10.16
C ASN A 156 4.24 -25.58 9.31
N LEU A 157 2.97 -25.42 8.96
CA LEU A 157 2.46 -24.25 8.25
C LEU A 157 1.06 -23.92 8.76
N SER A 158 0.75 -22.64 8.87
CA SER A 158 -0.61 -22.21 9.19
C SER A 158 -1.09 -21.10 8.26
N PHE A 159 -2.30 -21.23 7.75
CA PHE A 159 -2.91 -20.27 6.83
C PHE A 159 -4.42 -20.19 7.04
N ARG A 160 -5.04 -19.14 6.48
CA ARG A 160 -6.50 -18.95 6.51
C ARG A 160 -7.11 -19.26 5.15
N PHE A 161 -8.32 -19.81 5.18
CA PHE A 161 -9.17 -19.94 4.01
C PHE A 161 -10.60 -19.50 4.34
N TYR A 162 -11.35 -19.08 3.33
CA TYR A 162 -12.68 -18.49 3.49
C TYR A 162 -13.71 -19.28 2.71
N VAL A 163 -14.75 -19.75 3.39
CA VAL A 163 -15.89 -20.42 2.76
C VAL A 163 -16.96 -19.38 2.49
N ARG A 164 -17.34 -19.19 1.22
CA ARG A 164 -18.26 -18.13 0.77
C ARG A 164 -19.71 -18.56 0.67
N GLN A 165 -20.01 -19.85 0.82
CA GLN A 165 -21.37 -20.39 0.71
C GLN A 165 -21.79 -21.15 1.97
N LYS A 166 -23.11 -21.39 2.10
CA LYS A 166 -23.73 -21.95 3.32
C LYS A 166 -23.25 -23.37 3.65
N ARG A 167 -22.99 -24.21 2.65
CA ARG A 167 -22.45 -25.57 2.81
C ARG A 167 -21.57 -25.91 1.62
N VAL A 168 -20.28 -26.07 1.85
CA VAL A 168 -19.30 -26.44 0.82
C VAL A 168 -18.54 -27.68 1.26
N PRO A 169 -18.40 -28.72 0.41
CA PRO A 169 -17.54 -29.87 0.70
C PRO A 169 -16.07 -29.48 0.50
N VAL A 170 -15.48 -28.83 1.51
CA VAL A 170 -14.08 -28.40 1.50
C VAL A 170 -13.16 -29.61 1.70
N ALA A 171 -12.06 -29.65 0.95
CA ALA A 171 -10.91 -30.48 1.22
C ALA A 171 -9.71 -29.58 1.56
N VAL A 172 -8.84 -30.04 2.46
CA VAL A 172 -7.51 -29.44 2.68
C VAL A 172 -6.49 -30.52 2.42
N SER A 173 -5.72 -30.34 1.35
CA SER A 173 -4.76 -31.34 0.89
C SER A 173 -3.40 -30.71 0.64
N CYS A 174 -2.36 -31.46 0.99
CA CYS A 174 -0.98 -31.22 0.59
C CYS A 174 -0.74 -31.98 -0.72
N PHE A 175 -0.14 -31.31 -1.68
CA PHE A 175 0.11 -31.78 -3.03
C PHE A 175 1.62 -31.95 -3.24
N LEU A 176 1.97 -32.97 -3.99
CA LEU A 176 3.32 -33.29 -4.46
C LEU A 176 3.25 -33.36 -5.98
N ALA A 177 4.00 -32.49 -6.66
CA ALA A 177 4.12 -32.50 -8.11
C ALA A 177 4.79 -33.79 -8.59
N ASP A 178 4.39 -34.26 -9.77
CA ASP A 178 4.84 -35.56 -10.31
C ASP A 178 6.32 -35.62 -10.65
N ASP A 179 6.95 -34.47 -10.92
CA ASP A 179 8.37 -34.30 -11.21
C ASP A 179 9.26 -34.24 -9.95
N PHE A 180 8.66 -34.28 -8.76
CA PHE A 180 9.39 -34.25 -7.49
C PHE A 180 9.87 -35.64 -7.06
N ASN A 181 11.19 -35.82 -7.04
CA ASN A 181 11.85 -37.00 -6.49
C ASN A 181 12.01 -36.88 -4.98
N GLY A 182 10.96 -37.20 -4.23
CA GLY A 182 10.98 -37.20 -2.77
C GLY A 182 9.70 -37.76 -2.15
N LEU A 183 9.59 -37.67 -0.83
CA LEU A 183 8.42 -38.14 -0.07
C LEU A 183 7.83 -37.01 0.77
N LEU A 184 6.52 -36.80 0.62
CA LEU A 184 5.71 -35.91 1.43
C LEU A 184 4.89 -36.73 2.42
N ARG A 185 5.05 -36.40 3.70
CA ARG A 185 4.31 -37.00 4.80
C ARG A 185 3.47 -35.97 5.51
N GLY A 186 2.15 -36.20 5.60
CA GLY A 186 1.25 -35.41 6.44
C GLY A 186 1.13 -36.02 7.83
N ASP A 187 1.59 -35.32 8.86
CA ASP A 187 1.50 -35.79 10.25
C ASP A 187 0.16 -35.40 10.89
N ARG A 188 -0.30 -34.15 10.72
CA ARG A 188 -1.54 -33.63 11.33
C ARG A 188 -2.10 -32.45 10.53
N ILE A 189 -3.42 -32.43 10.31
CA ILE A 189 -4.12 -31.27 9.76
C ILE A 189 -5.26 -30.88 10.71
N ARG A 190 -5.17 -29.68 11.28
CA ARG A 190 -6.21 -29.10 12.14
C ARG A 190 -6.88 -27.93 11.45
N ILE A 191 -8.21 -27.94 11.42
CA ILE A 191 -9.03 -26.87 10.87
C ILE A 191 -9.84 -26.25 12.00
N THR A 192 -9.59 -24.97 12.28
CA THR A 192 -10.23 -24.23 13.37
C THR A 192 -11.16 -23.16 12.80
N PHE A 193 -12.43 -23.14 13.20
CA PHE A 193 -13.36 -22.07 12.86
C PHE A 193 -13.04 -20.79 13.66
N LEU A 194 -13.04 -19.64 12.98
CA LEU A 194 -12.76 -18.33 13.59
C LEU A 194 -14.04 -17.47 13.62
N PRO A 195 -14.86 -17.57 14.69
CA PRO A 195 -16.20 -16.96 14.72
C PRO A 195 -16.15 -15.42 14.69
N ALA A 196 -15.26 -14.79 15.47
CA ALA A 196 -15.15 -13.33 15.49
C ALA A 196 -14.73 -12.75 14.13
N GLN A 197 -13.76 -13.39 13.46
CA GLN A 197 -13.34 -12.99 12.12
C GLN A 197 -14.43 -13.23 11.09
N THR A 198 -15.21 -14.31 11.23
CA THR A 198 -16.37 -14.60 10.37
C THR A 198 -17.43 -13.52 10.46
N VAL A 199 -17.79 -13.09 11.68
CA VAL A 199 -18.74 -12.00 11.90
C VAL A 199 -18.22 -10.71 11.29
N PHE A 200 -16.92 -10.40 11.45
CA PHE A 200 -16.32 -9.21 10.87
C PHE A 200 -16.33 -9.23 9.34
N VAL A 201 -15.90 -10.33 8.71
CA VAL A 201 -15.95 -10.49 7.26
C VAL A 201 -17.38 -10.36 6.74
N PHE A 202 -18.35 -10.99 7.43
CA PHE A 202 -19.76 -10.85 7.09
C PHE A 202 -20.23 -9.39 7.16
N PHE A 203 -19.86 -8.66 8.22
CA PHE A 203 -20.16 -7.23 8.35
C PHE A 203 -19.56 -6.41 7.21
N CYS A 204 -18.30 -6.65 6.83
CA CYS A 204 -17.69 -5.97 5.69
C CYS A 204 -18.42 -6.28 4.38
N THR A 205 -18.77 -7.54 4.14
CA THR A 205 -19.45 -7.98 2.91
C THR A 205 -20.88 -7.48 2.80
N LEU A 206 -21.58 -7.33 3.92
CA LEU A 206 -22.95 -6.81 3.97
C LEU A 206 -22.94 -5.28 3.95
N GLY A 207 -22.02 -4.68 4.71
CA GLY A 207 -21.84 -3.24 4.82
C GLY A 207 -21.52 -2.57 3.49
N ILE A 208 -20.85 -3.26 2.55
CA ILE A 208 -20.59 -2.74 1.20
C ILE A 208 -21.88 -2.41 0.43
N TRP A 209 -23.00 -3.06 0.76
CA TRP A 209 -24.31 -2.84 0.13
C TRP A 209 -25.23 -2.02 1.02
N ILE A 210 -25.31 -2.36 2.30
CA ILE A 210 -26.22 -1.70 3.24
C ILE A 210 -25.82 -0.25 3.49
N ILE A 211 -24.52 0.05 3.65
CA ILE A 211 -24.07 1.41 3.98
C ILE A 211 -24.40 2.39 2.83
N PRO A 212 -24.08 2.10 1.55
CA PRO A 212 -24.47 2.99 0.47
C PRO A 212 -25.99 3.14 0.31
N VAL A 213 -26.76 2.05 0.43
CA VAL A 213 -28.23 2.10 0.33
C VAL A 213 -28.81 2.98 1.44
N ASN A 214 -28.38 2.78 2.69
CA ASN A 214 -28.81 3.61 3.82
C ASN A 214 -28.36 5.05 3.70
N LEU A 215 -27.16 5.29 3.16
CA LEU A 215 -26.69 6.65 2.88
C LEU A 215 -27.60 7.32 1.82
N ILE A 216 -27.92 6.63 0.73
CA ILE A 216 -28.82 7.14 -0.31
C ILE A 216 -30.21 7.43 0.27
N LEU A 217 -30.77 6.49 1.05
CA LEU A 217 -32.06 6.67 1.73
C LEU A 217 -32.03 7.83 2.72
N TYR A 218 -30.99 7.94 3.55
CA TYR A 218 -30.80 9.06 4.47
C TYR A 218 -30.71 10.40 3.72
N LEU A 219 -29.93 10.46 2.65
CA LEU A 219 -29.80 11.67 1.83
C LEU A 219 -31.13 12.05 1.16
N TYR A 220 -31.87 11.05 0.66
CA TYR A 220 -33.15 11.25 0.00
C TYR A 220 -34.29 11.64 0.96
N LEU A 221 -34.35 11.04 2.15
CA LEU A 221 -35.45 11.22 3.11
C LEU A 221 -35.18 12.36 4.12
N TRP A 222 -33.93 12.51 4.57
CA TRP A 222 -33.57 13.42 5.66
C TRP A 222 -32.93 14.72 5.18
N LYS A 223 -32.25 14.68 4.04
CA LYS A 223 -31.43 15.77 3.50
C LYS A 223 -31.78 16.10 2.07
N ARG A 224 -33.01 15.85 1.60
CA ARG A 224 -33.39 15.94 0.18
C ARG A 224 -33.03 17.27 -0.48
N GLU A 225 -33.46 18.39 0.12
CA GLU A 225 -33.19 19.73 -0.43
C GLU A 225 -31.69 20.02 -0.41
N GLN A 226 -31.02 19.81 0.73
CA GLN A 226 -29.58 20.01 0.89
C GLN A 226 -28.75 19.14 -0.08
N THR A 227 -29.19 17.89 -0.32
CA THR A 227 -28.57 16.96 -1.26
C THR A 227 -28.81 17.39 -2.69
N ARG A 228 -30.02 17.83 -3.03
CA ARG A 228 -30.36 18.33 -4.38
C ARG A 228 -29.52 19.56 -4.71
N GLU A 229 -29.43 20.52 -3.80
CA GLU A 229 -28.58 21.70 -3.95
C GLU A 229 -27.10 21.31 -4.07
N PHE A 230 -26.62 20.37 -3.23
CA PHE A 230 -25.25 19.88 -3.29
C PHE A 230 -24.93 19.19 -4.62
N LEU A 231 -25.79 18.29 -5.10
CA LEU A 231 -25.62 17.57 -6.36
C LEU A 231 -25.78 18.49 -7.58
N GLN A 232 -26.68 19.47 -7.53
CA GLN A 232 -26.77 20.50 -8.57
C GLN A 232 -25.47 21.32 -8.66
N ARG A 233 -24.80 21.57 -7.52
CA ARG A 233 -23.54 22.33 -7.48
C ARG A 233 -22.30 21.49 -7.78
N ARG A 234 -22.26 20.21 -7.40
CA ARG A 234 -21.03 19.38 -7.39
C ARG A 234 -21.18 17.99 -8.00
N GLY A 235 -22.38 17.56 -8.36
CA GLY A 235 -22.68 16.20 -8.81
C GLY A 235 -21.86 15.79 -10.03
N ALA A 236 -21.77 16.65 -11.05
CA ALA A 236 -20.98 16.37 -12.25
C ALA A 236 -19.48 16.20 -11.93
N VAL A 237 -18.92 17.07 -11.10
CA VAL A 237 -17.52 16.97 -10.66
C VAL A 237 -17.28 15.66 -9.91
N LEU A 238 -18.15 15.30 -8.97
CA LEU A 238 -18.03 14.06 -8.21
C LEU A 238 -18.18 12.82 -9.11
N ALA A 239 -19.07 12.87 -10.09
CA ALA A 239 -19.24 11.79 -11.07
C ALA A 239 -17.97 11.59 -11.92
N VAL A 240 -17.39 12.68 -12.45
CA VAL A 240 -16.15 12.60 -13.23
C VAL A 240 -14.97 12.13 -12.36
N LEU A 241 -14.82 12.63 -11.13
CA LEU A 241 -13.79 12.17 -10.20
C LEU A 241 -13.95 10.68 -9.88
N SER A 242 -15.18 10.23 -9.65
CA SER A 242 -15.48 8.81 -9.43
C SER A 242 -15.13 7.98 -10.66
N GLY A 243 -15.45 8.46 -11.86
CA GLY A 243 -15.05 7.85 -13.13
C GLY A 243 -13.52 7.72 -13.28
N ILE A 244 -12.76 8.77 -12.95
CA ILE A 244 -11.29 8.74 -12.95
C ILE A 244 -10.77 7.66 -11.98
N VAL A 245 -11.33 7.58 -10.77
CA VAL A 245 -10.94 6.56 -9.78
C VAL A 245 -11.29 5.15 -10.27
N LEU A 246 -12.46 4.97 -10.89
CA LEU A 246 -12.89 3.67 -11.44
C LEU A 246 -11.98 3.20 -12.59
N VAL A 247 -11.63 4.10 -13.52
CA VAL A 247 -10.66 3.80 -14.59
C VAL A 247 -9.31 3.45 -13.99
N ALA A 248 -8.84 4.22 -13.01
CA ALA A 248 -7.58 3.93 -12.32
C ALA A 248 -7.61 2.56 -11.64
N GLN A 249 -8.73 2.16 -11.02
CA GLN A 249 -8.92 0.90 -10.28
C GLN A 249 -9.17 -0.32 -11.18
N PHE A 250 -9.45 -0.11 -12.48
CA PHE A 250 -9.95 -1.14 -13.39
C PHE A 250 -9.11 -2.45 -13.39
N PRO A 251 -7.76 -2.42 -13.41
CA PRO A 251 -6.95 -3.64 -13.35
C PRO A 251 -7.18 -4.53 -12.12
N LEU A 252 -7.66 -3.98 -11.01
CA LEU A 252 -7.92 -4.71 -9.75
C LEU A 252 -9.38 -5.14 -9.57
N LEU A 253 -10.24 -4.90 -10.56
CA LEU A 253 -11.62 -5.40 -10.56
C LEU A 253 -11.71 -6.89 -10.96
N VAL A 254 -10.60 -7.49 -11.39
CA VAL A 254 -10.47 -8.95 -11.56
C VAL A 254 -10.53 -9.67 -10.21
N ASP A 255 -10.81 -10.98 -10.17
CA ASP A 255 -10.99 -11.72 -8.90
C ASP A 255 -9.75 -11.69 -7.99
N GLY A 256 -8.55 -11.85 -8.57
CA GLY A 256 -7.27 -11.85 -7.85
C GLY A 256 -6.60 -10.47 -7.76
N VAL A 257 -5.31 -10.48 -7.41
CA VAL A 257 -4.42 -9.32 -7.56
C VAL A 257 -3.38 -9.71 -8.62
N PRO A 258 -3.31 -9.01 -9.76
CA PRO A 258 -2.28 -9.22 -10.77
C PRO A 258 -0.88 -9.07 -10.16
N GLN A 259 0.10 -9.80 -10.68
CA GLN A 259 1.43 -9.83 -10.09
C GLN A 259 2.20 -8.56 -10.45
N GLY A 260 2.78 -7.92 -9.44
CA GLY A 260 3.77 -6.86 -9.63
C GLY A 260 5.16 -7.30 -9.17
N TRP A 261 6.20 -6.63 -9.66
CA TRP A 261 7.60 -6.90 -9.30
C TRP A 261 7.84 -6.83 -7.77
N ASP A 262 7.28 -5.82 -7.11
CA ASP A 262 7.44 -5.56 -5.67
C ASP A 262 6.23 -6.06 -4.84
N LEU A 263 5.22 -6.67 -5.48
CA LEU A 263 3.96 -7.05 -4.82
C LEU A 263 4.21 -7.99 -3.64
N SER A 264 5.03 -9.02 -3.84
CA SER A 264 5.26 -10.05 -2.83
C SER A 264 5.93 -9.47 -1.57
N PHE A 265 6.90 -8.57 -1.75
CA PHE A 265 7.53 -7.83 -0.66
C PHE A 265 6.51 -6.97 0.10
N HIS A 266 5.71 -6.16 -0.60
CA HIS A 266 4.76 -5.25 0.05
C HIS A 266 3.56 -5.98 0.68
N ALA A 267 3.11 -7.07 0.07
CA ALA A 267 2.07 -7.94 0.62
C ALA A 267 2.55 -8.66 1.88
N TYR A 268 3.77 -9.21 1.87
CA TYR A 268 4.38 -9.82 3.05
C TYR A 268 4.62 -8.80 4.15
N ARG A 269 5.10 -7.60 3.81
CA ARG A 269 5.22 -6.48 4.76
C ARG A 269 3.91 -6.12 5.43
N LEU A 270 2.81 -6.04 4.68
CA LEU A 270 1.48 -5.75 5.23
C LEU A 270 1.02 -6.87 6.19
N GLN A 271 1.23 -8.13 5.81
CA GLN A 271 0.92 -9.30 6.64
C GLN A 271 1.75 -9.31 7.93
N GLU A 272 3.06 -9.09 7.84
CA GLU A 272 3.97 -9.11 8.98
C GLU A 272 3.78 -7.91 9.92
N LEU A 273 3.35 -6.76 9.38
CA LEU A 273 2.91 -5.64 10.21
C LEU A 273 1.71 -6.04 11.08
N ALA A 274 0.72 -6.72 10.49
CA ALA A 274 -0.44 -7.24 11.22
C ALA A 274 -0.07 -8.33 12.23
N GLN A 275 0.85 -9.23 11.87
CA GLN A 275 1.33 -10.28 12.76
C GLN A 275 2.12 -9.70 13.94
N SER A 276 2.99 -8.72 13.71
CA SER A 276 3.73 -8.04 14.78
C SER A 276 2.80 -7.29 15.75
N LEU A 277 1.72 -6.68 15.24
CA LEU A 277 0.67 -6.10 16.07
C LEU A 277 -0.03 -7.15 16.94
N ARG A 278 -0.33 -8.33 16.39
CA ARG A 278 -0.89 -9.49 17.14
C ARG A 278 0.05 -9.95 18.25
N ASP A 279 1.34 -9.87 18.01
CA ASP A 279 2.38 -10.24 18.98
C ASP A 279 2.62 -9.15 20.04
N GLY A 280 1.90 -8.03 19.97
CA GLY A 280 1.92 -6.97 20.98
C GLY A 280 2.92 -5.84 20.71
N ALA A 281 3.53 -5.81 19.52
CA ALA A 281 4.46 -4.74 19.15
C ALA A 281 3.68 -3.50 18.67
N PHE A 282 3.76 -2.39 19.41
CA PHE A 282 3.26 -1.09 18.96
C PHE A 282 4.12 0.08 19.49
N PRO A 283 4.63 0.97 18.62
CA PRO A 283 4.68 0.81 17.16
C PRO A 283 5.56 -0.37 16.77
N VAL A 284 5.27 -1.00 15.63
CA VAL A 284 6.09 -2.11 15.11
C VAL A 284 7.44 -1.55 14.64
N ARG A 285 8.54 -2.20 15.03
CA ARG A 285 9.92 -1.81 14.68
C ARG A 285 10.69 -2.92 13.96
N MET A 286 10.51 -4.17 14.38
CA MET A 286 11.22 -5.32 13.83
C MET A 286 10.20 -6.42 13.50
N GLN A 287 10.20 -6.88 12.25
CA GLN A 287 9.38 -8.00 11.80
C GLN A 287 10.05 -9.29 12.24
N GLY A 288 9.41 -10.03 13.15
CA GLY A 288 10.02 -11.20 13.78
C GLY A 288 10.12 -12.43 12.89
N ASN A 289 9.15 -12.66 12.01
CA ASN A 289 9.02 -13.91 11.24
C ASN A 289 9.76 -13.91 9.90
N TRP A 290 10.15 -12.74 9.42
CA TRP A 290 10.92 -12.58 8.18
C TRP A 290 12.25 -13.32 8.28
N MET A 291 12.77 -13.81 7.14
CA MET A 291 14.02 -14.55 7.06
C MET A 291 13.97 -15.80 7.94
N ASN A 292 12.87 -16.54 7.83
CA ASN A 292 12.61 -17.73 8.64
C ASN A 292 12.74 -17.49 10.16
N GLY A 293 12.26 -16.35 10.64
CA GLY A 293 12.34 -16.00 12.06
C GLY A 293 13.66 -15.37 12.49
N TYR A 294 14.59 -15.03 11.58
CA TYR A 294 15.81 -14.30 11.97
C TYR A 294 15.55 -12.81 12.24
N GLY A 295 14.50 -12.26 11.63
CA GLY A 295 14.03 -10.90 11.79
C GLY A 295 14.46 -9.97 10.65
N TYR A 296 13.68 -8.91 10.40
CA TYR A 296 13.99 -7.91 9.37
C TYR A 296 13.51 -6.51 9.79
N PRO A 297 14.35 -5.45 9.75
CA PRO A 297 14.06 -4.14 10.34
C PRO A 297 13.28 -3.22 9.38
N VAL A 298 12.32 -3.75 8.63
CA VAL A 298 11.64 -2.96 7.59
C VAL A 298 10.85 -1.78 8.18
N SER A 299 10.21 -1.91 9.35
CA SER A 299 9.49 -0.78 9.98
C SER A 299 10.39 0.35 10.50
N ILE A 300 11.68 0.09 10.71
CA ILE A 300 12.65 1.11 11.10
C ILE A 300 13.15 1.86 9.86
N LEU A 301 13.40 1.12 8.78
CA LEU A 301 14.04 1.63 7.56
C LEU A 301 13.03 2.10 6.49
N TYR A 302 11.76 1.71 6.64
CA TYR A 302 10.66 1.98 5.72
C TYR A 302 9.38 2.28 6.51
N GLY A 303 8.82 3.47 6.36
CA GLY A 303 7.71 3.91 7.21
C GLY A 303 6.39 3.19 6.92
N ASP A 304 5.69 2.77 7.99
CA ASP A 304 4.47 1.95 7.92
C ASP A 304 3.18 2.70 8.27
N ILE A 305 3.24 3.98 8.67
CA ILE A 305 2.09 4.67 9.28
C ILE A 305 0.82 4.62 8.41
N LEU A 306 0.98 4.68 7.09
CA LEU A 306 -0.12 4.62 6.12
C LEU A 306 -0.57 3.19 5.80
N LEU A 307 0.15 2.15 6.25
CA LEU A 307 -0.20 0.74 6.09
C LEU A 307 -1.00 0.18 7.29
N TYR A 308 -0.88 0.78 8.48
CA TYR A 308 -1.57 0.31 9.69
C TYR A 308 -3.09 0.08 9.50
N PRO A 309 -3.87 0.97 8.85
CA PRO A 309 -5.30 0.73 8.66
C PRO A 309 -5.59 -0.59 7.91
N PHE A 310 -4.77 -0.92 6.91
CA PHE A 310 -4.94 -2.13 6.10
C PHE A 310 -4.40 -3.38 6.82
N ALA A 311 -3.35 -3.23 7.65
CA ALA A 311 -2.88 -4.30 8.52
C ALA A 311 -3.93 -4.68 9.58
N LEU A 312 -4.65 -3.70 10.11
CA LEU A 312 -5.76 -3.92 11.04
C LEU A 312 -6.93 -4.64 10.36
N LEU A 313 -7.23 -4.34 9.10
CA LEU A 313 -8.24 -5.08 8.32
C LEU A 313 -7.85 -6.56 8.14
N TYR A 314 -6.58 -6.83 7.84
CA TYR A 314 -6.07 -8.21 7.74
C TYR A 314 -6.08 -8.93 9.10
N LEU A 315 -5.75 -8.22 10.18
CA LEU A 315 -5.81 -8.75 11.55
C LEU A 315 -7.24 -9.11 11.95
N ALA A 316 -8.21 -8.26 11.58
CA ALA A 316 -9.63 -8.44 11.82
C ALA A 316 -10.25 -9.59 10.99
N GLY A 317 -9.56 -10.03 9.94
CA GLY A 317 -9.88 -11.27 9.23
C GLY A 317 -10.16 -11.10 7.74
N LEU A 318 -9.97 -9.91 7.13
CA LEU A 318 -10.06 -9.84 5.66
C LEU A 318 -8.88 -10.57 5.00
N PRO A 319 -9.09 -11.20 3.83
CA PRO A 319 -8.00 -11.80 3.06
C PRO A 319 -7.03 -10.74 2.53
N LEU A 320 -5.77 -11.13 2.32
CA LEU A 320 -4.69 -10.19 1.98
C LEU A 320 -4.94 -9.44 0.65
N HIS A 321 -5.46 -10.12 -0.38
CA HIS A 321 -5.81 -9.49 -1.66
C HIS A 321 -6.86 -8.38 -1.50
N LEU A 322 -7.85 -8.54 -0.61
CA LEU A 322 -8.85 -7.52 -0.39
C LEU A 322 -8.26 -6.32 0.35
N CYS A 323 -7.38 -6.57 1.33
CA CYS A 323 -6.64 -5.49 2.00
C CYS A 323 -5.79 -4.69 1.01
N TRP A 324 -5.13 -5.37 0.07
CA TRP A 324 -4.37 -4.74 -1.02
C TRP A 324 -5.26 -3.92 -1.96
N LYS A 325 -6.39 -4.47 -2.40
CA LYS A 325 -7.35 -3.77 -3.27
C LYS A 325 -7.91 -2.51 -2.60
N ILE A 326 -8.23 -2.59 -1.31
CA ILE A 326 -8.71 -1.44 -0.52
C ILE A 326 -7.60 -0.38 -0.36
N LEU A 327 -6.35 -0.80 -0.15
CA LEU A 327 -5.18 0.10 -0.14
C LEU A 327 -5.05 0.86 -1.46
N VAL A 328 -5.06 0.17 -2.60
CA VAL A 328 -4.94 0.80 -3.92
C VAL A 328 -6.13 1.71 -4.23
N PHE A 329 -7.36 1.29 -3.88
CA PHE A 329 -8.54 2.13 -4.02
C PHE A 329 -8.43 3.41 -3.17
N ALA A 330 -8.01 3.29 -1.91
CA ALA A 330 -7.80 4.43 -1.03
C ALA A 330 -6.72 5.38 -1.57
N ALA A 331 -5.65 4.83 -2.15
CA ALA A 331 -4.61 5.62 -2.81
C ALA A 331 -5.15 6.38 -4.03
N ASN A 332 -5.89 5.71 -4.92
CA ASN A 332 -6.51 6.33 -6.10
C ASN A 332 -7.52 7.43 -5.73
N ALA A 333 -8.41 7.16 -4.78
CA ALA A 333 -9.38 8.14 -4.28
C ALA A 333 -8.70 9.35 -3.63
N SER A 334 -7.67 9.11 -2.81
CA SER A 334 -6.91 10.18 -2.16
C SER A 334 -6.12 11.01 -3.16
N THR A 335 -5.48 10.38 -4.14
CA THR A 335 -4.79 11.08 -5.24
C THR A 335 -5.77 11.98 -5.99
N ALA A 336 -6.92 11.46 -6.44
CA ALA A 336 -7.90 12.22 -7.19
C ALA A 336 -8.45 13.41 -6.38
N ALA A 337 -8.78 13.19 -5.09
CA ALA A 337 -9.31 14.24 -4.22
C ALA A 337 -8.30 15.35 -3.94
N ILE A 338 -7.05 14.99 -3.60
CA ILE A 338 -5.99 15.96 -3.30
C ILE A 338 -5.58 16.72 -4.57
N ALA A 339 -5.36 16.00 -5.67
CA ALA A 339 -5.00 16.59 -6.96
C ALA A 339 -6.08 17.58 -7.43
N TYR A 340 -7.36 17.19 -7.43
CA TYR A 340 -8.45 18.10 -7.78
C TYR A 340 -8.49 19.34 -6.87
N GLY A 341 -8.41 19.13 -5.55
CA GLY A 341 -8.40 20.23 -4.59
C GLY A 341 -7.24 21.21 -4.78
N VAL A 342 -6.07 20.74 -5.22
CA VAL A 342 -4.90 21.56 -5.53
C VAL A 342 -5.05 22.26 -6.88
N PHE A 343 -5.29 21.50 -7.95
CA PHE A 343 -5.32 22.02 -9.32
C PHE A 343 -6.48 22.98 -9.53
N PHE A 344 -7.63 22.76 -8.91
CA PHE A 344 -8.75 23.71 -8.92
C PHE A 344 -8.36 25.06 -8.30
N ARG A 345 -7.60 25.06 -7.20
CA ARG A 345 -7.14 26.30 -6.55
C ARG A 345 -6.03 27.00 -7.32
N MET A 346 -5.22 26.26 -8.09
CA MET A 346 -4.22 26.84 -8.98
C MET A 346 -4.88 27.48 -10.21
N ALA A 347 -5.86 26.80 -10.82
CA ALA A 347 -6.65 27.30 -11.95
C ALA A 347 -7.50 28.54 -11.61
N GLY A 348 -7.89 28.72 -10.33
CA GLY A 348 -8.76 29.83 -9.90
C GLY A 348 -8.06 31.18 -9.68
N LYS A 349 -6.72 31.24 -9.58
CA LYS A 349 -5.98 32.50 -9.30
C LYS A 349 -5.63 33.33 -10.53
N THR A 350 -5.96 32.84 -11.71
CA THR A 350 -5.52 33.43 -12.98
C THR A 350 -6.40 34.57 -13.49
N GLY A 351 -7.41 34.99 -12.70
CA GLY A 351 -8.04 36.29 -12.81
C GLY A 351 -7.36 37.31 -11.89
N SER A 352 -6.87 38.40 -12.46
CA SER A 352 -6.31 39.57 -11.78
C SER A 352 -7.36 40.39 -10.98
N GLY A 353 -8.13 39.74 -10.11
CA GLY A 353 -9.12 40.39 -9.25
C GLY A 353 -9.23 39.66 -7.92
N GLN A 354 -9.24 40.42 -6.82
CA GLN A 354 -9.58 39.89 -5.50
C GLN A 354 -10.97 39.24 -5.56
N PRO A 355 -11.16 38.01 -5.07
CA PRO A 355 -12.50 37.52 -4.81
C PRO A 355 -13.02 38.27 -3.58
N THR A 356 -13.87 39.28 -3.78
CA THR A 356 -14.67 39.84 -2.70
C THR A 356 -15.63 38.76 -2.22
N ALA A 357 -15.75 38.62 -0.90
CA ALA A 357 -16.43 37.52 -0.21
C ALA A 357 -17.95 37.41 -0.47
N MET A 358 -18.49 38.21 -1.40
CA MET A 358 -19.92 38.34 -1.67
C MET A 358 -20.30 38.06 -3.15
N GLN A 359 -19.41 37.45 -3.94
CA GLN A 359 -19.71 36.93 -5.30
C GLN A 359 -19.60 35.39 -5.40
N GLY A 360 -19.42 34.69 -4.29
CA GLY A 360 -19.17 33.24 -4.25
C GLY A 360 -20.35 32.33 -4.59
N GLU A 361 -21.51 32.87 -4.97
CA GLU A 361 -22.75 32.08 -5.11
C GLU A 361 -23.40 32.09 -6.50
N ALA A 362 -22.92 32.91 -7.44
CA ALA A 362 -23.38 32.88 -8.83
C ALA A 362 -22.39 32.14 -9.75
N MET A 363 -22.63 30.83 -9.89
CA MET A 363 -22.49 30.04 -11.12
C MET A 363 -21.77 30.73 -12.32
N GLN A 364 -20.44 30.57 -12.45
CA GLN A 364 -19.70 30.54 -13.74
C GLN A 364 -18.19 30.38 -13.50
N VAL A 365 -17.69 29.14 -13.38
CA VAL A 365 -16.37 28.78 -13.98
C VAL A 365 -16.36 27.30 -14.41
N PRO A 366 -17.24 26.85 -15.33
CA PRO A 366 -17.20 25.48 -15.87
C PRO A 366 -15.82 25.14 -16.46
N VAL A 367 -15.13 26.12 -17.05
CA VAL A 367 -13.77 25.95 -17.62
C VAL A 367 -12.73 25.61 -16.56
N GLY A 368 -12.70 26.30 -15.42
CA GLY A 368 -11.71 26.07 -14.36
C GLY A 368 -11.94 24.73 -13.65
N GLN A 369 -13.20 24.31 -13.52
CA GLN A 369 -13.55 22.98 -13.04
C GLN A 369 -13.10 21.90 -14.04
N ALA A 370 -13.39 22.08 -15.33
CA ALA A 370 -12.98 21.14 -16.39
C ALA A 370 -11.46 21.03 -16.50
N ALA A 371 -10.74 22.16 -16.45
CA ALA A 371 -9.27 22.21 -16.42
C ALA A 371 -8.70 21.44 -15.23
N ALA A 372 -9.27 21.64 -14.04
CA ALA A 372 -8.86 20.92 -12.84
C ALA A 372 -9.17 19.42 -12.92
N LEU A 373 -10.30 19.03 -13.51
CA LEU A 373 -10.64 17.63 -13.75
C LEU A 373 -9.69 16.98 -14.77
N ALA A 374 -9.36 17.66 -15.87
CA ALA A 374 -8.39 17.19 -16.86
C ALA A 374 -6.99 17.02 -16.24
N ALA A 375 -6.53 18.00 -15.45
CA ALA A 375 -5.28 17.90 -14.71
C ALA A 375 -5.27 16.76 -13.68
N THR A 376 -6.39 16.55 -12.99
CA THR A 376 -6.56 15.44 -12.02
C THR A 376 -6.52 14.09 -12.72
N ALA A 377 -7.19 13.97 -13.87
CA ALA A 377 -7.14 12.77 -14.70
C ALA A 377 -5.72 12.52 -15.19
N LEU A 378 -5.03 13.55 -15.68
CA LEU A 378 -3.66 13.43 -16.19
C LEU A 378 -2.70 12.91 -15.12
N TYR A 379 -2.91 13.34 -13.87
CA TYR A 379 -2.09 12.89 -12.74
C TYR A 379 -2.45 11.48 -12.28
N THR A 380 -3.75 11.19 -12.12
CA THR A 380 -4.24 9.92 -11.55
C THR A 380 -4.05 8.77 -12.53
N LEU A 381 -4.27 9.02 -13.84
CA LEU A 381 -4.14 8.06 -14.94
C LEU A 381 -2.80 8.21 -15.70
N ASN A 382 -1.81 8.86 -15.09
CA ASN A 382 -0.48 8.96 -15.67
C ASN A 382 0.11 7.54 -15.84
N PRO A 383 0.63 7.13 -17.01
CA PRO A 383 1.11 5.77 -17.23
C PRO A 383 2.23 5.38 -16.27
N TYR A 384 3.14 6.29 -15.92
CA TYR A 384 4.17 6.04 -14.90
C TYR A 384 3.55 5.71 -13.53
N ARG A 385 2.52 6.46 -13.11
CA ARG A 385 1.79 6.18 -11.86
C ARG A 385 1.08 4.83 -11.92
N LEU A 386 0.49 4.47 -13.06
CA LEU A 386 -0.17 3.17 -13.25
C LEU A 386 0.85 2.02 -13.25
N THR A 387 2.04 2.22 -13.83
CA THR A 387 3.18 1.29 -13.74
C THR A 387 3.60 1.07 -12.29
N ASP A 388 3.70 2.12 -11.47
CA ASP A 388 4.01 2.00 -10.04
C ASP A 388 2.93 1.26 -9.26
N LEU A 389 1.65 1.43 -9.63
CA LEU A 389 0.53 0.74 -9.00
C LEU A 389 0.44 -0.75 -9.36
N TYR A 390 0.70 -1.08 -10.62
CA TYR A 390 0.35 -2.39 -11.19
C TYR A 390 1.58 -3.21 -11.57
N ASN A 391 2.35 -2.77 -12.56
CA ASN A 391 3.53 -3.53 -13.01
C ASN A 391 4.55 -3.70 -11.88
N ARG A 392 4.82 -2.62 -11.14
CA ARG A 392 5.74 -2.67 -10.00
C ARG A 392 5.02 -3.06 -8.72
N ALA A 393 3.81 -2.57 -8.48
CA ALA A 393 3.14 -2.69 -7.19
C ALA A 393 3.96 -2.08 -6.02
N ALA A 394 4.68 -0.98 -6.29
CA ALA A 394 5.59 -0.31 -5.36
C ALA A 394 4.81 0.59 -4.37
N ALA A 395 4.31 0.00 -3.29
CA ALA A 395 3.41 0.67 -2.34
C ALA A 395 3.96 1.96 -1.74
N GLY A 396 5.23 2.01 -1.36
CA GLY A 396 5.79 3.25 -0.82
C GLY A 396 5.73 4.39 -1.83
N GLU A 397 6.12 4.11 -3.07
CA GLU A 397 6.25 5.12 -4.13
C GLU A 397 4.88 5.65 -4.56
N PHE A 398 3.90 4.78 -4.84
CA PHE A 398 2.57 5.25 -5.24
C PHE A 398 1.83 5.96 -4.10
N ILE A 399 2.08 5.60 -2.83
CA ILE A 399 1.53 6.31 -1.67
C ILE A 399 2.18 7.70 -1.55
N ALA A 400 3.50 7.82 -1.78
CA ALA A 400 4.18 9.11 -1.81
C ALA A 400 3.59 10.03 -2.89
N MET A 401 3.28 9.50 -4.07
CA MET A 401 2.65 10.26 -5.15
C MET A 401 1.29 10.87 -4.78
N ILE A 402 0.54 10.32 -3.83
CA ILE A 402 -0.72 10.94 -3.34
C ILE A 402 -0.50 12.40 -2.90
N PHE A 403 0.67 12.70 -2.31
CA PHE A 403 0.93 13.95 -1.62
C PHE A 403 1.82 14.94 -2.40
N LEU A 404 2.39 14.55 -3.54
CA LEU A 404 3.19 15.44 -4.41
C LEU A 404 2.42 16.72 -4.82
N PRO A 405 1.13 16.65 -5.22
CA PRO A 405 0.38 17.88 -5.52
C PRO A 405 0.28 18.82 -4.32
N LEU A 406 0.18 18.28 -3.10
CA LEU A 406 0.08 19.08 -1.88
C LEU A 406 1.38 19.81 -1.56
N VAL A 407 2.53 19.17 -1.79
CA VAL A 407 3.86 19.80 -1.68
C VAL A 407 4.00 20.94 -2.68
N LEU A 408 3.69 20.70 -3.96
CA LEU A 408 3.72 21.73 -5.00
C LEU A 408 2.83 22.93 -4.62
N TYR A 409 1.62 22.66 -4.12
CA TYR A 409 0.69 23.68 -3.67
C TYR A 409 1.23 24.52 -2.51
N GLY A 410 1.81 23.86 -1.49
CA GLY A 410 2.39 24.54 -0.33
C GLY A 410 3.57 25.43 -0.72
N PHE A 411 4.46 24.94 -1.58
CA PHE A 411 5.54 25.72 -2.15
C PHE A 411 5.01 26.93 -2.93
N TRP A 412 4.07 26.71 -3.85
CA TRP A 412 3.46 27.78 -4.66
C TRP A 412 2.79 28.87 -3.80
N LYS A 413 2.11 28.49 -2.72
CA LYS A 413 1.52 29.42 -1.75
C LYS A 413 2.58 30.28 -1.04
N ILE A 414 3.68 29.68 -0.57
CA ILE A 414 4.77 30.42 0.08
C ILE A 414 5.37 31.44 -0.89
N TYR A 415 5.64 31.05 -2.14
CA TYR A 415 6.20 31.94 -3.16
C TYR A 415 5.22 33.00 -3.67
N SER A 416 3.93 32.80 -3.46
CA SER A 416 2.88 33.79 -3.67
C SER A 416 2.69 34.75 -2.48
N GLY A 417 3.45 34.59 -1.39
CA GLY A 417 3.31 35.41 -0.18
C GLY A 417 2.15 35.01 0.75
N GLU A 418 1.60 33.81 0.57
CA GLU A 418 0.45 33.29 1.30
C GLU A 418 0.83 32.16 2.29
N ARG A 419 -0.15 31.70 3.08
CA ARG A 419 0.04 30.64 4.08
C ARG A 419 0.18 29.27 3.41
N GLY A 420 1.41 28.89 3.04
CA GLY A 420 1.73 27.57 2.46
C GLY A 420 2.52 26.60 3.36
N VAL A 421 2.91 27.03 4.57
CA VAL A 421 3.74 26.22 5.49
C VAL A 421 3.10 24.87 5.82
N LEU A 422 1.82 24.88 6.20
CA LEU A 422 1.13 23.67 6.63
C LEU A 422 0.96 22.63 5.51
N PRO A 423 0.44 22.97 4.31
CA PRO A 423 0.36 22.00 3.22
C PRO A 423 1.73 21.48 2.78
N LEU A 424 2.76 22.34 2.72
CA LEU A 424 4.12 21.90 2.39
C LEU A 424 4.65 20.90 3.43
N SER A 425 4.47 21.19 4.72
CA SER A 425 4.96 20.34 5.81
C SER A 425 4.23 19.00 5.88
N ILE A 426 2.89 19.01 5.80
CA ILE A 426 2.09 17.77 5.82
C ILE A 426 2.43 16.92 4.60
N GLY A 427 2.49 17.51 3.41
CA GLY A 427 2.85 16.80 2.18
C GLY A 427 4.22 16.14 2.29
N MET A 428 5.26 16.90 2.68
CA MET A 428 6.60 16.35 2.83
C MET A 428 6.69 15.29 3.94
N SER A 429 5.97 15.46 5.05
CA SER A 429 5.98 14.48 6.14
C SER A 429 5.40 13.14 5.71
N LEU A 430 4.27 13.17 4.99
CA LEU A 430 3.60 11.97 4.52
C LEU A 430 4.38 11.26 3.41
N ILE A 431 5.01 12.01 2.49
CA ILE A 431 5.96 11.45 1.51
C ILE A 431 7.13 10.78 2.23
N LEU A 432 7.75 11.45 3.20
CA LEU A 432 8.88 10.93 3.97
C LEU A 432 8.54 9.63 4.70
N THR A 433 7.37 9.58 5.34
CA THR A 433 6.90 8.36 6.04
C THR A 433 6.37 7.28 5.10
N ALA A 434 6.07 7.60 3.84
CA ALA A 434 5.64 6.64 2.84
C ALA A 434 6.83 6.01 2.10
N HIS A 435 7.75 6.85 1.61
CA HIS A 435 8.90 6.44 0.82
C HIS A 435 10.00 7.50 0.88
N LEU A 436 11.08 7.19 1.61
CA LEU A 436 12.19 8.11 1.86
C LEU A 436 12.84 8.61 0.56
N LEU A 437 13.01 7.73 -0.42
CA LEU A 437 13.62 8.07 -1.71
C LEU A 437 12.80 9.13 -2.48
N SER A 438 11.46 8.99 -2.51
CA SER A 438 10.57 10.02 -3.07
C SER A 438 10.67 11.33 -2.30
N ALA A 439 10.88 11.30 -0.98
CA ALA A 439 11.06 12.51 -0.17
C ALA A 439 12.38 13.22 -0.50
N ILE A 440 13.47 12.47 -0.69
CA ILE A 440 14.78 13.02 -1.10
C ILE A 440 14.66 13.67 -2.47
N LEU A 441 14.03 13.00 -3.45
CA LEU A 441 13.77 13.56 -4.79
C LEU A 441 12.93 14.84 -4.72
N THR A 442 11.86 14.81 -3.92
CA THR A 442 10.99 15.98 -3.75
C THR A 442 11.76 17.15 -3.11
N ALA A 443 12.56 16.88 -2.07
CA ALA A 443 13.40 17.88 -1.42
C ALA A 443 14.45 18.45 -2.38
N PHE A 444 15.04 17.62 -3.25
CA PHE A 444 15.95 18.06 -4.30
C PHE A 444 15.29 19.09 -5.22
N PHE A 445 14.09 18.83 -5.75
CA PHE A 445 13.39 19.82 -6.59
C PHE A 445 12.99 21.09 -5.83
N LEU A 446 12.64 20.99 -4.54
CA LEU A 446 12.39 22.17 -3.71
C LEU A 446 13.65 23.03 -3.54
N VAL A 447 14.82 22.41 -3.39
CA VAL A 447 16.12 23.11 -3.32
C VAL A 447 16.46 23.74 -4.68
N VAL A 448 16.33 23.00 -5.79
CA VAL A 448 16.55 23.56 -7.14
C VAL A 448 15.62 24.75 -7.37
N ALA A 449 14.34 24.64 -6.99
CA ALA A 449 13.41 25.76 -7.10
C ALA A 449 13.80 26.94 -6.20
N ALA A 450 14.28 26.70 -4.98
CA ALA A 450 14.78 27.74 -4.11
C ALA A 450 16.01 28.47 -4.69
N VAL A 451 16.87 27.77 -5.42
CA VAL A 451 18.04 28.34 -6.12
C VAL A 451 17.60 29.12 -7.36
N VAL A 452 16.78 28.53 -8.22
CA VAL A 452 16.25 29.21 -9.43
C VAL A 452 15.52 30.50 -9.06
N PHE A 453 14.77 30.50 -7.96
CA PHE A 453 14.05 31.66 -7.47
C PHE A 453 14.77 32.43 -6.35
N TRP A 454 16.11 32.40 -6.28
CA TRP A 454 16.90 32.91 -5.13
C TRP A 454 16.47 34.30 -4.64
N ARG A 455 16.20 35.25 -5.53
CA ARG A 455 15.74 36.62 -5.17
C ARG A 455 14.42 36.61 -4.40
N ARG A 456 13.51 35.68 -4.71
CA ARG A 456 12.25 35.50 -3.96
C ARG A 456 12.47 34.67 -2.70
N THR A 457 13.37 33.69 -2.75
CA THR A 457 13.76 32.82 -1.63
C THR A 457 14.35 33.63 -0.47
N CYS A 458 15.26 34.57 -0.75
CA CYS A 458 15.92 35.40 0.25
C CYS A 458 14.99 36.43 0.93
N LYS A 459 13.73 36.58 0.47
CA LYS A 459 12.76 37.41 1.19
C LYS A 459 12.42 36.78 2.54
N LYS A 460 12.48 37.56 3.62
CA LYS A 460 12.22 37.09 5.01
C LYS A 460 10.97 36.21 5.13
N LYS A 461 9.84 36.63 4.55
CA LYS A 461 8.58 35.86 4.59
C LYS A 461 8.70 34.48 3.91
N THR A 462 9.35 34.42 2.74
CA THR A 462 9.55 33.17 1.99
C THR A 462 10.51 32.25 2.73
N LEU A 463 11.67 32.77 3.16
CA LEU A 463 12.69 32.00 3.87
C LEU A 463 12.16 31.44 5.20
N CYS A 464 11.48 32.26 6.02
CA CYS A 464 10.83 31.78 7.24
C CYS A 464 9.74 30.75 6.93
N GLY A 465 9.02 30.88 5.81
CA GLY A 465 8.04 29.90 5.37
C GLY A 465 8.68 28.54 5.04
N LEU A 466 9.80 28.55 4.30
CA LEU A 466 10.54 27.33 3.93
C LEU A 466 11.19 26.67 5.16
N LEU A 467 11.90 27.43 5.98
CA LEU A 467 12.52 26.94 7.22
C LEU A 467 11.48 26.43 8.21
N GLY A 468 10.37 27.16 8.36
CA GLY A 468 9.24 26.73 9.18
C GLY A 468 8.61 25.43 8.65
N SER A 469 8.59 25.24 7.33
CA SER A 469 8.09 23.99 6.73
C SER A 469 9.04 22.83 6.95
N ALA A 470 10.35 23.04 6.82
CA ALA A 470 11.36 22.04 7.09
C ALA A 470 11.34 21.60 8.56
N LEU A 471 11.28 22.56 9.49
CA LEU A 471 11.16 22.27 10.92
C LEU A 471 9.87 21.50 11.25
N LEU A 472 8.73 21.94 10.72
CA LEU A 472 7.45 21.28 10.98
C LEU A 472 7.39 19.89 10.35
N THR A 473 8.03 19.68 9.20
CA THR A 473 8.21 18.36 8.58
C THR A 473 9.02 17.43 9.48
N PHE A 474 10.15 17.92 10.00
CA PHE A 474 10.97 17.15 10.95
C PHE A 474 10.16 16.76 12.19
N LEU A 475 9.40 17.70 12.78
CA LEU A 475 8.60 17.43 13.96
C LEU A 475 7.50 16.39 13.71
N PHE A 476 6.76 16.51 12.61
CA PHE A 476 5.74 15.53 12.24
C PHE A 476 6.31 14.13 11.96
N SER A 477 7.52 14.06 11.42
CA SER A 477 8.15 12.79 11.04
C SER A 477 9.19 12.27 12.04
N ALA A 478 9.38 12.94 13.18
CA ALA A 478 10.41 12.58 14.17
C ALA A 478 10.28 11.12 14.67
N PHE A 479 9.05 10.61 14.81
CA PHE A 479 8.76 9.23 15.21
C PHE A 479 9.36 8.15 14.28
N PHE A 480 9.64 8.51 13.02
CA PHE A 480 10.24 7.65 11.99
C PHE A 480 11.68 8.05 11.70
N LEU A 481 11.95 9.36 11.54
CA LEU A 481 13.24 9.87 11.11
C LEU A 481 14.34 9.65 12.17
N ILE A 482 14.02 9.79 13.47
CA ILE A 482 14.99 9.55 14.55
C ILE A 482 15.44 8.06 14.56
N PRO A 483 14.51 7.07 14.62
CA PRO A 483 14.88 5.66 14.47
C PRO A 483 15.67 5.37 13.20
N PHE A 484 15.19 5.85 12.04
CA PHE A 484 15.83 5.63 10.75
C PHE A 484 17.30 6.09 10.77
N LEU A 485 17.55 7.35 11.15
CA LEU A 485 18.89 7.94 11.13
C LEU A 485 19.85 7.25 12.11
N GLN A 486 19.37 6.90 13.30
CA GLN A 486 20.19 6.18 14.29
C GLN A 486 20.58 4.80 13.76
N TYR A 487 19.61 4.07 13.20
CA TYR A 487 19.81 2.71 12.71
C TYR A 487 20.71 2.67 11.46
N TYR A 488 20.42 3.53 10.47
CA TYR A 488 21.18 3.61 9.24
C TYR A 488 22.65 3.99 9.48
N LYS A 489 22.94 4.79 10.53
CA LYS A 489 24.33 5.15 10.89
C LYS A 489 25.07 4.03 11.65
N GLN A 490 24.36 3.23 12.43
CA GLN A 490 24.96 2.23 13.34
C GLN A 490 25.11 0.84 12.70
N THR A 491 24.41 0.57 11.60
CA THR A 491 24.33 -0.77 11.00
C THR A 491 24.86 -0.76 9.58
N GLN A 492 25.73 -1.74 9.28
CA GLN A 492 26.24 -1.98 7.92
C GLN A 492 25.20 -2.79 7.13
N LEU A 493 24.42 -2.11 6.30
CA LEU A 493 23.32 -2.69 5.53
C LEU A 493 23.73 -2.93 4.08
N LEU A 494 23.16 -3.96 3.43
CA LEU A 494 23.47 -4.29 2.04
C LEU A 494 23.18 -3.13 1.06
N VAL A 495 22.13 -2.33 1.31
CA VAL A 495 21.81 -1.13 0.51
C VAL A 495 22.91 -0.07 0.51
N GLN A 496 23.80 -0.07 1.51
CA GLN A 496 24.92 0.88 1.60
C GLN A 496 26.12 0.44 0.77
N THR A 497 26.23 -0.85 0.47
CA THR A 497 27.34 -1.46 -0.28
C THR A 497 26.98 -1.82 -1.71
N ALA A 498 25.68 -1.79 -2.07
CA ALA A 498 25.21 -2.14 -3.41
C ALA A 498 25.62 -1.08 -4.45
N GLU A 499 26.30 -1.51 -5.51
CA GLU A 499 26.55 -0.67 -6.67
C GLU A 499 25.26 -0.47 -7.46
N THR A 500 24.85 0.78 -7.65
CA THR A 500 23.63 1.12 -8.42
C THR A 500 24.00 1.54 -9.83
N ASN A 501 23.50 0.81 -10.83
CA ASN A 501 23.64 1.19 -12.23
C ASN A 501 22.44 2.05 -12.69
N LEU A 502 22.52 3.37 -12.45
CA LEU A 502 21.45 4.31 -12.81
C LEU A 502 21.22 4.43 -14.32
N GLU A 503 22.25 4.18 -15.13
CA GLU A 503 22.17 4.28 -16.59
C GLU A 503 21.24 3.20 -17.16
N ASN A 504 21.40 1.95 -16.69
CA ASN A 504 20.51 0.84 -17.02
C ASN A 504 19.08 1.05 -16.49
N ALA A 505 18.91 1.96 -15.52
CA ALA A 505 17.65 2.32 -14.92
C ALA A 505 17.08 3.67 -15.38
N SER A 506 17.42 4.08 -16.60
CA SER A 506 16.99 5.33 -17.20
C SER A 506 16.05 5.12 -18.38
N VAL A 507 15.24 6.13 -18.68
CA VAL A 507 14.20 6.05 -19.73
C VAL A 507 14.77 6.50 -21.07
N TYR A 508 14.43 5.79 -22.15
CA TYR A 508 14.71 6.28 -23.50
C TYR A 508 13.73 7.42 -23.85
N LEU A 509 14.26 8.58 -24.25
CA LEU A 509 13.45 9.79 -24.49
C LEU A 509 12.24 9.57 -25.43
N PRO A 510 12.31 8.79 -26.53
CA PRO A 510 11.15 8.52 -27.39
C PRO A 510 9.98 7.82 -26.66
N LEU A 511 10.26 7.05 -25.62
CA LEU A 511 9.25 6.30 -24.87
C LEU A 511 8.51 7.17 -23.82
N VAL A 512 9.05 8.33 -23.45
CA VAL A 512 8.46 9.22 -22.43
C VAL A 512 7.05 9.67 -22.79
N PHE A 513 6.73 9.80 -24.08
CA PHE A 513 5.39 10.19 -24.57
C PHE A 513 4.72 9.08 -25.39
N GLY A 514 5.15 7.82 -25.20
CA GLY A 514 4.65 6.67 -25.94
C GLY A 514 3.13 6.50 -25.82
N THR A 515 2.53 5.96 -26.88
CA THR A 515 1.09 5.64 -26.99
C THR A 515 0.80 4.15 -26.79
N VAL A 516 1.83 3.31 -26.86
CA VAL A 516 1.78 1.87 -26.66
C VAL A 516 2.49 1.54 -25.36
N TYR A 517 1.82 0.80 -24.48
CA TYR A 517 2.31 0.48 -23.14
C TYR A 517 2.69 -0.99 -23.08
N LYS A 518 3.99 -1.27 -23.01
CA LYS A 518 4.48 -2.60 -22.66
C LYS A 518 4.59 -2.71 -21.15
N THR A 519 4.03 -3.76 -20.61
CA THR A 519 3.76 -3.92 -19.18
C THR A 519 4.39 -5.15 -18.55
N ARG A 520 4.93 -6.07 -19.36
CA ARG A 520 5.61 -7.29 -18.92
C ARG A 520 7.08 -7.11 -18.52
N GLY A 521 7.71 -6.00 -18.92
CA GLY A 521 9.14 -5.78 -18.75
C GLY A 521 9.60 -5.55 -17.30
N ALA A 522 10.85 -5.93 -16.99
CA ALA A 522 11.47 -5.73 -15.68
C ALA A 522 12.29 -4.44 -15.60
N SER A 523 13.00 -4.12 -16.69
CA SER A 523 13.98 -3.02 -16.73
C SER A 523 14.11 -2.46 -18.14
N PRO A 524 14.36 -1.14 -18.30
CA PRO A 524 14.72 -0.54 -19.58
C PRO A 524 15.94 -1.19 -20.26
N SER A 525 16.83 -1.82 -19.47
CA SER A 525 18.03 -2.51 -19.97
C SER A 525 17.75 -3.74 -20.81
N GLU A 526 16.53 -4.27 -20.82
CA GLU A 526 16.11 -5.37 -21.70
C GLU A 526 15.72 -4.88 -23.11
N GLY A 527 15.97 -3.59 -23.42
CA GLY A 527 15.67 -2.95 -24.69
C GLY A 527 14.19 -2.63 -24.87
N GLU A 528 13.82 -2.13 -26.06
CA GLU A 528 12.43 -1.74 -26.39
C GLU A 528 11.43 -2.92 -26.31
N MET A 529 11.91 -4.17 -26.28
CA MET A 529 11.08 -5.37 -26.16
C MET A 529 10.92 -5.89 -24.72
N GLY A 530 11.70 -5.41 -23.73
CA GLY A 530 11.64 -5.89 -22.34
C GLY A 530 11.50 -4.81 -21.25
N GLY A 531 11.20 -3.55 -21.62
CA GLY A 531 10.98 -2.47 -20.66
C GLY A 531 9.54 -2.38 -20.11
N MET A 532 9.39 -1.95 -18.85
CA MET A 532 8.09 -1.53 -18.29
C MET A 532 7.65 -0.18 -18.86
N ALA A 533 6.35 0.15 -18.77
CA ALA A 533 5.76 1.37 -19.32
C ALA A 533 6.15 2.65 -18.55
N LEU A 534 7.41 3.07 -18.68
CA LEU A 534 7.99 4.28 -18.09
C LEU A 534 7.67 5.51 -18.95
N SER A 535 6.42 5.94 -18.94
CA SER A 535 5.91 7.01 -19.81
C SER A 535 5.06 8.01 -19.03
N LEU A 536 5.11 9.28 -19.42
CA LEU A 536 4.13 10.30 -19.02
C LEU A 536 2.87 10.25 -19.88
N GLY A 537 2.94 9.54 -21.01
CA GLY A 537 1.88 9.36 -21.98
C GLY A 537 1.77 10.52 -22.96
N PHE A 538 1.15 10.23 -24.11
CA PHE A 538 0.96 11.20 -25.18
C PHE A 538 0.21 12.47 -24.73
N ALA A 539 -0.77 12.34 -23.82
CA ALA A 539 -1.51 13.49 -23.29
C ALA A 539 -0.60 14.51 -22.58
N ALA A 540 0.45 14.06 -21.89
CA ALA A 540 1.44 14.95 -21.28
C ALA A 540 2.25 15.73 -22.33
N GLY A 541 2.57 15.09 -23.47
CA GLY A 541 3.20 15.73 -24.62
C GLY A 541 2.32 16.83 -25.22
N VAL A 542 1.02 16.57 -25.37
CA VAL A 542 0.04 17.57 -25.83
C VAL A 542 -0.01 18.77 -24.89
N VAL A 543 -0.02 18.55 -23.56
CA VAL A 543 0.01 19.64 -22.58
C VAL A 543 1.28 20.48 -22.71
N LEU A 544 2.46 19.86 -22.87
CA LEU A 544 3.71 20.58 -23.07
C LEU A 544 3.68 21.42 -24.36
N LEU A 545 3.16 20.87 -25.46
CA LEU A 545 2.99 21.60 -26.72
C LEU A 545 2.08 22.83 -26.54
N LEU A 546 0.92 22.66 -25.91
CA LEU A 546 0.00 23.76 -25.61
C LEU A 546 0.65 24.82 -24.70
N SER A 547 1.52 24.39 -23.80
CA SER A 547 2.28 25.28 -22.91
C SER A 547 3.27 26.14 -23.66
N PHE A 548 4.00 25.56 -24.63
CA PHE A 548 4.90 26.33 -25.50
C PHE A 548 4.13 27.36 -26.32
N ILE A 549 2.99 26.98 -26.90
CA ILE A 549 2.11 27.92 -27.63
C ILE A 549 1.69 29.08 -26.72
N LEU A 550 1.27 28.78 -25.49
CA LEU A 550 0.90 29.81 -24.51
C LEU A 550 2.09 30.72 -24.14
N LEU A 551 3.30 30.16 -24.00
CA LEU A 551 4.51 30.93 -23.73
C LEU A 551 4.89 31.87 -24.87
N PHE A 552 4.81 31.42 -26.12
CA PHE A 552 5.04 32.27 -27.29
C PHE A 552 4.05 33.44 -27.33
N ARG A 553 2.80 33.23 -26.90
CA ARG A 553 1.75 34.25 -26.93
C ARG A 553 1.76 35.19 -25.73
N GLN A 554 2.00 34.69 -24.52
CA GLN A 554 1.77 35.44 -23.27
C GLN A 554 2.99 35.56 -22.36
N LYS A 555 4.08 34.82 -22.59
CA LYS A 555 5.35 34.86 -21.81
C LYS A 555 5.16 34.80 -20.28
N LYS A 556 4.20 34.01 -19.80
CA LYS A 556 3.89 33.90 -18.36
C LYS A 556 4.99 33.17 -17.59
N LYS A 557 5.42 33.76 -16.47
CA LYS A 557 6.56 33.26 -15.66
C LYS A 557 6.22 31.94 -14.96
N GLU A 558 4.99 31.76 -14.52
CA GLU A 558 4.50 30.56 -13.85
C GLU A 558 4.51 29.36 -14.80
N VAL A 559 4.01 29.56 -16.03
CA VAL A 559 4.02 28.55 -17.10
C VAL A 559 5.47 28.21 -17.47
N LEU A 560 6.32 29.22 -17.63
CA LEU A 560 7.74 29.03 -17.97
C LEU A 560 8.46 28.20 -16.90
N SER A 561 8.17 28.49 -15.63
CA SER A 561 8.74 27.77 -14.50
C SER A 561 8.33 26.30 -14.51
N LEU A 562 7.04 26.00 -14.68
CA LEU A 562 6.55 24.63 -14.72
C LEU A 562 7.03 23.85 -15.96
N VAL A 563 7.15 24.51 -17.11
CA VAL A 563 7.79 23.91 -18.31
C VAL A 563 9.24 23.57 -18.00
N PHE A 564 10.01 24.49 -17.43
CA PHE A 564 11.40 24.25 -17.02
C PHE A 564 11.53 23.06 -16.07
N PHE A 565 10.75 23.01 -14.98
CA PHE A 565 10.81 21.90 -14.03
C PHE A 565 10.32 20.56 -14.62
N SER A 566 9.33 20.59 -15.52
CA SER A 566 8.87 19.39 -16.23
C SER A 566 9.97 18.83 -17.13
N LEU A 567 10.61 19.68 -17.94
CA LEU A 567 11.69 19.28 -18.83
C LEU A 567 12.94 18.84 -18.06
N LEU A 568 13.27 19.51 -16.96
CA LEU A 568 14.36 19.11 -16.08
C LEU A 568 14.13 17.71 -15.52
N ALA A 569 12.92 17.43 -15.01
CA ALA A 569 12.57 16.11 -14.49
C ALA A 569 12.58 15.03 -15.59
N ILE A 570 12.07 15.33 -16.80
CA ILE A 570 12.13 14.41 -17.94
C ILE A 570 13.58 14.14 -18.34
N TRP A 571 14.40 15.17 -18.46
CA TRP A 571 15.81 15.01 -18.82
C TRP A 571 16.56 14.16 -17.79
N MET A 572 16.39 14.46 -16.50
CA MET A 572 16.97 13.66 -15.42
C MET A 572 16.45 12.22 -15.40
N SER A 573 15.21 11.95 -15.82
CA SER A 573 14.70 10.57 -15.93
C SER A 573 15.32 9.77 -17.08
N SER A 574 15.95 10.45 -18.03
CA SER A 574 16.38 9.86 -19.29
C SER A 574 17.83 9.40 -19.31
N ASN A 575 18.15 8.52 -20.25
CA ASN A 575 19.53 8.11 -20.55
C ASN A 575 20.41 9.25 -21.11
N LEU A 576 19.83 10.41 -21.43
CA LEU A 576 20.56 11.61 -21.85
C LEU A 576 21.19 12.36 -20.68
N PHE A 577 20.78 12.07 -19.44
CA PHE A 577 21.40 12.66 -18.27
C PHE A 577 22.76 11.99 -18.02
N PRO A 578 23.84 12.75 -17.78
CA PRO A 578 25.20 12.22 -17.76
C PRO A 578 25.54 11.51 -16.43
N TYR A 579 24.79 10.47 -16.07
CA TYR A 579 24.95 9.69 -14.84
C TYR A 579 26.37 9.14 -14.70
N ARG A 580 26.91 8.51 -15.74
CA ARG A 580 28.25 7.92 -15.73
C ARG A 580 29.35 8.95 -15.46
N MET A 581 29.28 10.12 -16.10
CA MET A 581 30.23 11.21 -15.88
C MET A 581 30.15 11.73 -14.45
N ILE A 582 28.94 11.96 -13.92
CA ILE A 582 28.75 12.51 -12.58
C ILE A 582 29.21 11.50 -11.51
N LEU A 583 28.84 10.23 -11.65
CA LEU A 583 29.23 9.17 -10.72
C LEU A 583 30.75 8.96 -10.70
N SER A 584 31.42 9.05 -11.85
CA SER A 584 32.89 8.86 -11.94
C SER A 584 33.69 10.08 -11.46
N HIS A 585 33.17 11.31 -11.60
CA HIS A 585 33.96 12.52 -11.34
C HIS A 585 33.56 13.29 -10.09
N THR A 586 32.40 13.00 -9.49
CA THR A 586 31.90 13.76 -8.34
C THR A 586 31.68 12.84 -7.15
N GLY A 587 32.58 12.86 -6.17
CA GLY A 587 32.52 11.93 -5.03
C GLY A 587 31.22 12.05 -4.22
N ALA A 588 30.95 13.22 -3.64
CA ALA A 588 29.77 13.40 -2.79
C ALA A 588 28.45 13.45 -3.58
N LEU A 589 28.43 14.14 -4.73
CA LEU A 589 27.25 14.26 -5.58
C LEU A 589 26.90 12.92 -6.25
N GLY A 590 27.92 12.16 -6.67
CA GLY A 590 27.77 10.79 -7.17
C GLY A 590 27.13 9.87 -6.14
N ARG A 591 27.55 9.93 -4.86
CA ARG A 591 26.91 9.14 -3.78
C ARG A 591 25.44 9.49 -3.54
N VAL A 592 25.06 10.76 -3.69
CA VAL A 592 23.64 11.17 -3.56
C VAL A 592 22.84 10.65 -4.76
N LEU A 593 23.38 10.76 -5.97
CA LEU A 593 22.72 10.24 -7.17
C LEU A 593 22.61 8.72 -7.16
N SER A 594 23.64 7.99 -6.72
CA SER A 594 23.60 6.53 -6.60
C SER A 594 22.49 6.08 -5.64
N SER A 595 22.27 6.81 -4.55
CA SER A 595 21.21 6.50 -3.59
C SER A 595 19.78 6.53 -4.18
N ILE A 596 19.56 7.17 -5.33
CA ILE A 596 18.25 7.21 -6.01
C ILE A 596 17.88 5.85 -6.59
N GLN A 597 18.84 4.94 -6.80
CA GLN A 597 18.75 3.59 -7.40
C GLN A 597 18.22 3.54 -8.85
N PHE A 598 17.13 4.25 -9.15
CA PHE A 598 16.46 4.22 -10.45
C PHE A 598 16.20 5.64 -10.98
N ALA A 599 16.78 5.98 -12.13
CA ALA A 599 16.65 7.30 -12.74
C ALA A 599 15.20 7.58 -13.20
N TRP A 600 14.45 6.57 -13.62
CA TRP A 600 13.03 6.76 -13.99
C TRP A 600 12.15 7.35 -12.89
N ARG A 601 12.56 7.27 -11.61
CA ARG A 601 11.84 7.90 -10.48
C ARG A 601 11.64 9.40 -10.66
N PHE A 602 12.47 10.08 -11.45
CA PHE A 602 12.25 11.48 -11.81
C PHE A 602 10.94 11.72 -12.57
N LEU A 603 10.36 10.70 -13.23
CA LEU A 603 9.05 10.80 -13.88
C LEU A 603 7.91 11.11 -12.91
N MET A 604 8.00 10.74 -11.63
CA MET A 604 6.98 11.11 -10.63
C MET A 604 6.87 12.63 -10.47
N MET A 605 8.02 13.32 -10.55
CA MET A 605 8.11 14.77 -10.45
C MET A 605 7.61 15.43 -11.74
N ALA A 606 7.99 14.88 -12.90
CA ALA A 606 7.46 15.34 -14.18
C ALA A 606 5.93 15.21 -14.25
N ALA A 607 5.36 14.10 -13.77
CA ALA A 607 3.92 13.87 -13.77
C ALA A 607 3.15 14.95 -12.98
N VAL A 608 3.63 15.34 -11.79
CA VAL A 608 2.98 16.39 -11.00
C VAL A 608 3.15 17.79 -11.62
N PHE A 609 4.32 18.11 -12.18
CA PHE A 609 4.57 19.41 -12.82
C PHE A 609 3.75 19.58 -14.10
N VAL A 610 3.71 18.56 -14.97
CA VAL A 610 2.91 18.59 -16.20
C VAL A 610 1.42 18.62 -15.89
N SER A 611 0.96 17.96 -14.83
CA SER A 611 -0.44 18.02 -14.39
C SER A 611 -0.82 19.41 -13.86
N ALA A 612 0.06 20.05 -13.08
CA ALA A 612 -0.16 21.44 -12.66
C ALA A 612 -0.15 22.41 -13.85
N LEU A 613 0.73 22.16 -14.82
CA LEU A 613 0.82 22.91 -16.07
C LEU A 613 -0.48 22.77 -16.89
N CYS A 614 -1.04 21.56 -16.98
CA CYS A 614 -2.35 21.29 -17.59
C CYS A 614 -3.45 22.17 -16.98
N ALA A 615 -3.51 22.23 -15.64
CA ALA A 615 -4.51 23.04 -14.94
C ALA A 615 -4.37 24.54 -15.28
N LEU A 616 -3.14 25.06 -15.33
CA LEU A 616 -2.90 26.46 -15.68
C LEU A 616 -3.26 26.73 -17.13
N VAL A 617 -2.70 25.98 -18.09
CA VAL A 617 -2.88 26.23 -19.53
C VAL A 617 -4.34 26.20 -19.94
N LEU A 618 -5.11 25.23 -19.45
CA LEU A 618 -6.53 25.12 -19.77
C LEU A 618 -7.41 26.17 -19.08
N SER A 619 -6.95 26.75 -17.96
CA SER A 619 -7.68 27.81 -17.24
C SER A 619 -7.49 29.20 -17.84
N GLU A 620 -6.51 29.38 -18.72
CA GLU A 620 -5.93 30.68 -19.07
C GLU A 620 -6.47 31.33 -20.34
N GLY A 621 -7.38 30.70 -21.09
CA GLY A 621 -7.91 31.28 -22.33
C GLY A 621 -8.96 32.39 -22.12
N ARG A 622 -8.75 33.28 -21.13
CA ARG A 622 -9.42 34.58 -21.04
C ARG A 622 -8.74 35.56 -22.00
N VAL A 623 -9.06 35.48 -23.28
CA VAL A 623 -8.61 36.47 -24.28
C VAL A 623 -9.68 37.57 -24.36
N GLN A 624 -9.25 38.83 -24.22
CA GLN A 624 -10.07 39.99 -24.58
C GLN A 624 -10.50 39.88 -26.05
N PRO A 625 -11.77 40.15 -26.39
CA PRO A 625 -12.26 39.98 -27.75
C PRO A 625 -11.48 40.91 -28.69
N ARG A 626 -10.75 40.33 -29.66
CA ARG A 626 -10.40 41.06 -30.88
C ARG A 626 -11.61 40.99 -31.79
N GLU A 627 -12.26 42.12 -31.98
CA GLU A 627 -13.37 42.30 -32.92
C GLU A 627 -12.93 41.86 -34.32
N SER A 628 -13.49 40.75 -34.80
CA SER A 628 -13.70 40.50 -36.22
C SER A 628 -14.71 39.37 -36.38
N GLY A 629 -15.79 39.70 -37.10
CA GLY A 629 -17.01 38.92 -37.21
C GLY A 629 -16.85 37.65 -38.04
N PHE A 630 -17.34 36.56 -37.44
CA PHE A 630 -18.07 35.42 -38.01
C PHE A 630 -18.34 34.51 -36.80
N GLN A 631 -19.51 33.87 -36.67
CA GLN A 631 -19.97 33.11 -35.49
C GLN A 631 -18.84 32.33 -34.78
N ARG A 632 -18.16 32.98 -33.82
CA ARG A 632 -17.02 32.43 -33.10
C ARG A 632 -17.55 31.88 -31.80
N ILE A 633 -17.44 30.56 -31.63
CA ILE A 633 -17.46 29.91 -30.33
C ILE A 633 -16.63 30.78 -29.37
N SER A 634 -17.22 31.24 -28.26
CA SER A 634 -16.51 32.06 -27.27
C SER A 634 -15.22 31.33 -26.83
N GLU A 635 -14.15 32.07 -26.54
CA GLU A 635 -12.88 31.46 -26.10
C GLU A 635 -13.07 30.55 -24.87
N GLU A 636 -14.05 30.86 -24.02
CA GLU A 636 -14.48 30.00 -22.91
C GLU A 636 -15.00 28.64 -23.37
N ASN A 637 -15.85 28.61 -24.40
CA ASN A 637 -16.36 27.37 -24.99
C ASN A 637 -15.23 26.58 -25.69
N LYS A 638 -14.22 27.25 -26.25
CA LYS A 638 -13.03 26.58 -26.81
C LYS A 638 -12.18 25.92 -25.74
N ASN A 639 -11.91 26.60 -24.61
CA ASN A 639 -11.12 26.02 -23.52
C ASN A 639 -11.87 24.89 -22.81
N LEU A 640 -13.19 25.02 -22.68
CA LEU A 640 -14.03 23.96 -22.17
C LEU A 640 -13.95 22.73 -23.09
N LEU A 641 -14.14 22.92 -24.40
CA LEU A 641 -14.01 21.85 -25.39
C LEU A 641 -12.62 21.21 -25.35
N LEU A 642 -11.55 22.01 -25.32
CA LEU A 642 -10.18 21.52 -25.22
C LEU A 642 -9.95 20.72 -23.94
N SER A 643 -10.48 21.17 -22.80
CA SER A 643 -10.40 20.46 -21.52
C SER A 643 -11.12 19.11 -21.59
N VAL A 644 -12.30 19.06 -22.22
CA VAL A 644 -13.08 17.83 -22.41
C VAL A 644 -12.35 16.88 -23.37
N LEU A 645 -11.85 17.37 -24.51
CA LEU A 645 -11.10 16.55 -25.47
C LEU A 645 -9.83 15.98 -24.84
N LEU A 646 -9.09 16.79 -24.07
CA LEU A 646 -7.91 16.33 -23.35
C LEU A 646 -8.28 15.29 -22.28
N LEU A 647 -9.37 15.51 -21.54
CA LEU A 647 -9.88 14.53 -20.58
C LEU A 647 -10.21 13.20 -21.25
N VAL A 648 -10.87 13.21 -22.42
CA VAL A 648 -11.17 12.00 -23.21
C VAL A 648 -9.88 11.30 -23.64
N LEU A 649 -8.88 12.06 -24.14
CA LEU A 649 -7.57 11.50 -24.52
C LEU A 649 -6.87 10.83 -23.33
N ILE A 650 -6.90 11.46 -22.15
CA ILE A 650 -6.29 10.93 -20.93
C ILE A 650 -7.01 9.65 -20.46
N VAL A 651 -8.34 9.64 -20.50
CA VAL A 651 -9.13 8.45 -20.13
C VAL A 651 -8.84 7.30 -21.10
N TYR A 652 -8.84 7.57 -22.41
CA TYR A 652 -8.46 6.59 -23.41
C TYR A 652 -7.07 6.02 -23.11
N GLN A 653 -6.10 6.88 -22.81
CA GLN A 653 -4.75 6.49 -22.44
C GLN A 653 -4.70 5.54 -21.24
N GLY A 654 -5.42 5.85 -20.16
CA GLY A 654 -5.48 5.02 -18.95
C GLY A 654 -6.18 3.67 -19.19
N VAL A 655 -7.22 3.66 -20.02
CA VAL A 655 -7.91 2.43 -20.44
C VAL A 655 -6.98 1.57 -21.31
N SER A 656 -6.27 2.17 -22.27
CA SER A 656 -5.31 1.47 -23.13
C SER A 656 -4.17 0.85 -22.32
N PHE A 657 -3.63 1.58 -21.33
CA PHE A 657 -2.66 1.00 -20.38
C PHE A 657 -3.25 -0.20 -19.64
N SER A 658 -4.46 -0.04 -19.09
CA SER A 658 -5.10 -1.10 -18.29
C SER A 658 -5.41 -2.34 -19.13
N GLY A 659 -5.85 -2.15 -20.38
CA GLY A 659 -6.05 -3.22 -21.35
C GLY A 659 -4.75 -3.95 -21.67
N ALA A 660 -3.66 -3.20 -21.94
CA ALA A 660 -2.35 -3.78 -22.18
C ALA A 660 -1.87 -4.60 -20.98
N PHE A 661 -1.93 -4.05 -19.77
CA PHE A 661 -1.55 -4.73 -18.52
C PHE A 661 -2.30 -6.05 -18.32
N LEU A 662 -3.63 -6.04 -18.47
CA LEU A 662 -4.44 -7.24 -18.29
C LEU A 662 -4.26 -8.26 -19.44
N SER A 663 -3.88 -7.82 -20.64
CA SER A 663 -3.68 -8.70 -21.80
C SER A 663 -2.28 -9.31 -21.86
N GLU A 664 -1.27 -8.58 -21.41
CA GLU A 664 0.12 -9.01 -21.45
C GLU A 664 0.50 -9.87 -20.24
N GLU A 665 -0.31 -9.89 -19.18
CA GLU A 665 -0.25 -10.84 -18.07
C GLU A 665 -0.41 -12.29 -18.59
N PRO A 666 0.69 -13.04 -18.79
CA PRO A 666 0.66 -14.35 -19.41
C PRO A 666 0.89 -15.40 -18.33
N GLY A 667 -0.15 -16.11 -17.95
CA GLY A 667 0.03 -17.49 -17.49
C GLY A 667 0.58 -17.74 -16.07
N ARG A 668 0.77 -16.74 -15.20
CA ARG A 668 0.72 -17.02 -13.75
C ARG A 668 -0.75 -17.05 -13.36
N LYS A 669 -1.25 -18.24 -12.99
CA LYS A 669 -2.63 -18.44 -12.54
C LYS A 669 -2.94 -17.33 -11.53
N ASN A 670 -4.02 -16.56 -11.74
CA ASN A 670 -4.60 -15.62 -10.77
C ASN A 670 -4.96 -16.38 -9.50
N GLU A 671 -3.96 -16.74 -8.71
CA GLU A 671 -4.13 -17.41 -7.44
C GLU A 671 -4.50 -16.36 -6.42
N THR A 672 -5.53 -16.67 -5.64
CA THR A 672 -6.05 -15.71 -4.70
C THR A 672 -5.02 -15.48 -3.60
N LEU A 673 -4.43 -14.28 -3.56
CA LEU A 673 -3.48 -13.89 -2.52
C LEU A 673 -4.20 -13.81 -1.17
N THR A 674 -4.31 -14.95 -0.46
CA THR A 674 -4.95 -15.04 0.85
C THR A 674 -3.98 -14.73 1.99
N CYS A 675 -2.74 -15.19 1.84
CA CYS A 675 -1.59 -14.93 2.70
C CYS A 675 -0.30 -15.24 1.92
N MET A 676 0.83 -14.80 2.48
CA MET A 676 2.18 -15.10 2.02
C MET A 676 2.81 -16.08 3.01
N THR A 677 3.36 -17.20 2.54
CA THR A 677 3.95 -18.24 3.41
C THR A 677 5.46 -18.32 3.34
N ASP A 678 6.05 -17.85 2.25
CA ASP A 678 7.48 -17.70 2.11
C ASP A 678 7.98 -16.50 2.95
N PRO A 679 8.82 -16.71 3.98
CA PRO A 679 9.37 -15.64 4.80
C PRO A 679 10.57 -14.92 4.16
N PHE A 680 11.04 -15.33 2.98
CA PHE A 680 12.20 -14.78 2.28
C PHE A 680 11.84 -13.71 1.24
N GLN A 681 10.65 -13.12 1.36
CA GLN A 681 10.10 -12.11 0.46
C GLN A 681 10.73 -10.73 0.66
N GLN A 682 12.05 -10.62 0.49
CA GLN A 682 12.89 -9.49 0.90
C GLN A 682 13.14 -8.44 -0.18
N ALA A 683 12.47 -8.53 -1.35
CA ALA A 683 12.85 -7.79 -2.56
C ALA A 683 14.35 -7.96 -2.86
N GLY A 684 15.14 -6.89 -2.90
CA GLY A 684 16.59 -6.94 -3.10
C GLY A 684 17.40 -7.31 -1.85
N GLY A 685 16.77 -7.50 -0.69
CA GLY A 685 17.47 -7.76 0.58
C GLY A 685 18.17 -6.52 1.12
N GLU A 686 17.70 -5.32 0.77
CA GLU A 686 18.35 -4.03 1.01
C GLU A 686 18.70 -3.80 2.49
N TYR A 687 17.89 -4.34 3.40
CA TYR A 687 18.04 -4.13 4.84
C TYR A 687 18.71 -5.30 5.57
N LEU A 688 19.21 -6.30 4.84
CA LEU A 688 20.06 -7.33 5.40
C LEU A 688 21.38 -6.74 5.87
N LEU A 689 21.97 -7.38 6.88
CA LEU A 689 23.34 -7.10 7.30
C LEU A 689 24.29 -7.50 6.16
N SER A 690 25.30 -6.68 5.87
CA SER A 690 26.26 -6.99 4.81
C SER A 690 26.96 -8.33 5.08
N GLY A 691 27.19 -9.12 4.02
CA GLY A 691 27.78 -10.46 4.13
C GLY A 691 26.83 -11.56 4.63
N THR A 692 25.53 -11.30 4.70
CA THR A 692 24.53 -12.33 5.06
C THR A 692 24.32 -13.31 3.90
N ASP A 693 24.43 -14.60 4.19
CA ASP A 693 23.98 -15.72 3.37
C ASP A 693 22.52 -16.04 3.72
N VAL A 694 21.61 -15.80 2.77
CA VAL A 694 20.17 -16.03 2.95
C VAL A 694 19.86 -17.51 3.09
N GLU A 695 20.59 -18.39 2.39
CA GLU A 695 20.34 -19.83 2.40
C GLU A 695 20.64 -20.45 3.77
N ALA A 696 21.70 -19.98 4.43
CA ALA A 696 22.03 -20.38 5.80
C ALA A 696 20.94 -20.01 6.83
N CYS A 697 20.00 -19.12 6.51
CA CYS A 697 18.87 -18.77 7.39
C CYS A 697 17.75 -19.83 7.41
N ARG A 698 17.81 -20.84 6.53
CA ARG A 698 16.92 -22.00 6.58
C ARG A 698 17.14 -22.82 7.84
N ASP A 699 18.37 -22.88 8.35
CA ASP A 699 18.68 -23.51 9.64
C ASP A 699 18.37 -22.58 10.82
N ARG A 700 17.70 -23.12 11.84
CA ARG A 700 17.30 -22.41 13.06
C ARG A 700 17.91 -23.00 14.33
N LYS A 701 18.87 -23.92 14.23
CA LYS A 701 19.53 -24.53 15.40
C LYS A 701 20.28 -23.48 16.21
N ILE A 702 20.17 -23.55 17.53
CA ILE A 702 21.06 -22.81 18.44
C ILE A 702 22.42 -23.50 18.41
N LEU A 703 23.48 -22.76 18.10
CA LEU A 703 24.84 -23.28 18.04
C LEU A 703 25.54 -22.98 19.37
N THR A 704 26.35 -23.93 19.83
CA THR A 704 27.06 -23.91 21.11
C THR A 704 28.54 -24.14 20.85
N SER A 705 29.42 -23.39 21.51
CA SER A 705 30.88 -23.60 21.36
C SER A 705 31.36 -24.97 21.83
N ASP A 706 30.69 -25.55 22.82
CA ASP A 706 31.04 -26.85 23.39
C ASP A 706 29.78 -27.65 23.77
N ALA A 707 29.86 -28.98 23.73
CA ALA A 707 28.74 -29.88 24.04
C ALA A 707 28.30 -29.85 25.52
N SER A 708 29.15 -29.34 26.41
CA SER A 708 28.86 -29.09 27.83
C SER A 708 27.97 -27.86 28.07
N CYS A 709 27.84 -26.99 27.06
CA CYS A 709 26.86 -25.90 27.04
C CYS A 709 25.64 -26.33 26.21
N ARG A 710 24.47 -26.36 26.84
CA ARG A 710 23.22 -26.75 26.18
C ARG A 710 22.24 -25.59 26.20
N ALA A 711 21.61 -25.36 25.06
CA ALA A 711 20.52 -24.42 24.94
C ALA A 711 19.33 -25.04 24.19
N LYS A 712 18.11 -24.73 24.63
CA LYS A 712 16.88 -25.20 23.99
C LYS A 712 15.89 -24.06 23.87
N LEU A 713 15.38 -23.84 22.66
CA LEU A 713 14.33 -22.87 22.42
C LEU A 713 13.02 -23.36 23.06
N LEU A 714 12.37 -22.50 23.84
CA LEU A 714 11.12 -22.78 24.55
C LEU A 714 9.94 -22.09 23.87
N GLU A 715 10.09 -20.82 23.51
CA GLU A 715 9.05 -20.03 22.86
C GLU A 715 9.69 -19.00 21.92
N GLU A 716 9.02 -18.72 20.82
CA GLU A 716 9.31 -17.58 19.95
C GLU A 716 8.02 -16.80 19.70
N ARG A 717 8.10 -15.48 19.89
CA ARG A 717 6.96 -14.60 19.66
C ARG A 717 7.44 -13.24 19.16
N GLY A 718 7.01 -12.85 17.97
CA GLY A 718 7.51 -11.64 17.30
C GLY A 718 9.04 -11.65 17.20
N SER A 719 9.68 -10.58 17.66
CA SER A 719 11.15 -10.49 17.71
C SER A 719 11.79 -11.22 18.90
N GLY A 720 11.01 -11.70 19.86
CA GLY A 720 11.52 -12.27 21.11
C GLY A 720 11.77 -13.78 21.04
N LEU A 721 12.84 -14.23 21.71
CA LEU A 721 13.12 -15.65 21.96
C LEU A 721 13.15 -15.93 23.47
N LEU A 722 12.52 -17.02 23.89
CA LEU A 722 12.64 -17.60 25.22
C LEU A 722 13.35 -18.94 25.11
N PHE A 723 14.44 -19.12 25.84
CA PHE A 723 15.24 -20.34 25.75
C PHE A 723 15.82 -20.71 27.13
N SER A 724 16.00 -22.01 27.37
CA SER A 724 16.74 -22.51 28.52
C SER A 724 18.21 -22.64 28.17
N VAL A 725 19.08 -22.28 29.11
CA VAL A 725 20.54 -22.42 29.00
C VAL A 725 21.07 -23.21 30.19
N GLN A 726 22.05 -24.06 29.94
CA GLN A 726 22.83 -24.74 30.96
C GLN A 726 24.29 -24.84 30.50
N ASN A 727 25.19 -24.13 31.19
CA ASN A 727 26.63 -24.28 31.01
C ASN A 727 27.21 -25.12 32.15
N ARG A 728 27.60 -26.37 31.86
CA ARG A 728 28.25 -27.28 32.81
C ARG A 728 29.78 -27.24 32.75
N SER A 729 30.34 -26.39 31.88
CA SER A 729 31.78 -26.23 31.72
C SER A 729 32.33 -25.32 32.82
N ASN A 730 33.64 -25.44 33.08
CA ASN A 730 34.36 -24.57 34.02
C ASN A 730 34.85 -23.27 33.35
N LYS A 731 34.43 -23.00 32.11
CA LYS A 731 34.85 -21.85 31.29
C LYS A 731 33.65 -21.10 30.73
N GLU A 732 33.89 -19.90 30.24
CA GLU A 732 32.88 -19.15 29.50
C GLU A 732 32.65 -19.82 28.15
N GLU A 733 31.38 -20.06 27.84
CA GLU A 733 30.95 -20.68 26.59
C GLU A 733 30.12 -19.68 25.78
N THR A 734 29.95 -19.92 24.49
CA THR A 734 29.19 -19.05 23.60
C THR A 734 27.99 -19.77 23.01
N LEU A 735 26.89 -19.02 22.88
CA LEU A 735 25.66 -19.43 22.22
C LEU A 735 25.38 -18.52 21.03
N THR A 736 25.20 -19.11 19.85
CA THR A 736 24.75 -18.38 18.65
C THR A 736 23.26 -18.64 18.42
N LEU A 737 22.43 -17.59 18.52
CA LEU A 737 20.98 -17.69 18.36
C LEU A 737 20.55 -17.49 16.90
N PRO A 738 19.42 -18.07 16.45
CA PRO A 738 18.89 -17.90 15.09
C PRO A 738 18.14 -16.57 14.93
N LYS A 739 18.82 -15.47 15.23
CA LYS A 739 18.34 -14.07 15.07
C LYS A 739 19.50 -13.23 14.56
N PHE A 740 19.24 -12.32 13.63
CA PHE A 740 20.27 -11.39 13.19
C PHE A 740 20.67 -10.42 14.30
N ALA A 741 21.96 -10.12 14.37
CA ALA A 741 22.57 -9.21 15.32
C ALA A 741 22.29 -7.74 14.97
N TYR A 742 21.00 -7.41 14.91
CA TYR A 742 20.53 -6.05 14.75
C TYR A 742 20.66 -5.26 16.06
N PRO A 743 21.08 -3.97 16.05
CA PRO A 743 21.16 -3.16 17.26
C PRO A 743 19.79 -3.00 17.93
N GLY A 744 19.71 -3.27 19.23
CA GLY A 744 18.49 -3.10 20.04
C GLY A 744 18.05 -4.35 20.79
N TYR A 745 18.58 -5.52 20.46
CA TYR A 745 18.34 -6.74 21.25
C TYR A 745 18.98 -6.66 22.64
N ARG A 746 18.26 -7.17 23.64
CA ARG A 746 18.67 -7.22 25.05
C ARG A 746 18.29 -8.57 25.65
N LEU A 747 19.16 -9.07 26.53
CA LEU A 747 18.95 -10.29 27.29
C LEU A 747 18.37 -9.99 28.67
N ARG A 748 17.37 -10.77 29.10
CA ARG A 748 16.80 -10.73 30.46
C ARG A 748 16.72 -12.14 31.03
N SER A 749 17.29 -12.37 32.21
CA SER A 749 17.11 -13.63 32.95
C SER A 749 15.76 -13.60 33.66
N LEU A 750 14.93 -14.64 33.48
CA LEU A 750 13.61 -14.74 34.13
C LEU A 750 13.64 -15.59 35.42
N ALA A 751 14.67 -16.40 35.60
CA ALA A 751 14.85 -17.21 36.80
C ALA A 751 16.33 -17.55 37.00
N SER A 752 16.96 -16.94 38.00
CA SER A 752 18.14 -17.48 38.67
C SER A 752 18.30 -16.78 40.03
N ARG A 753 18.55 -17.59 41.08
CA ARG A 753 19.01 -17.15 42.41
C ARG A 753 20.49 -16.72 42.41
N VAL A 754 21.10 -16.53 41.25
CA VAL A 754 22.51 -16.16 41.12
C VAL A 754 22.64 -14.67 40.81
N ASP A 755 23.54 -14.05 41.56
CA ASP A 755 23.96 -12.65 41.60
C ASP A 755 23.63 -11.79 40.37
N SER A 756 23.16 -10.57 40.66
CA SER A 756 22.92 -9.46 39.74
C SER A 756 24.11 -9.03 38.85
N ARG A 757 25.25 -9.71 38.92
CA ARG A 757 26.47 -9.47 38.14
C ARG A 757 26.53 -10.21 36.79
N ASN A 758 25.75 -11.28 36.57
CA ASN A 758 25.79 -12.07 35.33
C ASN A 758 24.70 -11.66 34.32
N ARG A 759 24.67 -10.38 33.92
CA ARG A 759 23.93 -9.98 32.71
C ARG A 759 24.80 -10.31 31.50
N GLY A 760 24.55 -11.45 30.85
CA GLY A 760 25.22 -11.80 29.59
C GLY A 760 25.16 -10.63 28.61
N THR A 761 26.31 -10.29 28.03
CA THR A 761 26.41 -9.28 26.99
C THR A 761 25.94 -9.88 25.67
N VAL A 762 25.18 -9.10 24.90
CA VAL A 762 24.82 -9.44 23.51
C VAL A 762 25.93 -8.85 22.66
N GLU A 763 26.73 -9.72 22.06
CA GLU A 763 27.79 -9.29 21.15
C GLU A 763 27.36 -9.54 19.70
N MET A 764 27.71 -8.58 18.85
CA MET A 764 27.58 -8.76 17.41
C MET A 764 28.80 -9.57 16.98
N ALA A 765 28.60 -10.79 16.48
CA ALA A 765 29.68 -11.59 15.94
C ALA A 765 30.31 -10.83 14.75
N PRO A 766 31.57 -10.39 14.82
CA PRO A 766 32.11 -9.47 13.81
C PRO A 766 32.48 -10.14 12.48
N ALA A 767 32.58 -11.48 12.44
CA ALA A 767 32.83 -12.30 11.25
C ALA A 767 32.77 -13.81 11.59
N GLY A 768 31.63 -14.32 12.08
CA GLY A 768 31.48 -15.77 12.29
C GLY A 768 30.06 -16.22 12.61
N GLU A 769 29.51 -17.04 11.70
CA GLU A 769 28.15 -17.61 11.60
C GLU A 769 27.03 -16.62 11.20
N ASN A 770 27.10 -16.16 9.94
CA ASN A 770 25.99 -15.54 9.21
C ASN A 770 25.27 -14.38 9.93
N ASN A 771 26.02 -13.46 10.54
CA ASN A 771 25.51 -12.27 11.23
C ASN A 771 24.50 -12.53 12.37
N ARG A 772 24.63 -13.69 13.02
CA ARG A 772 23.75 -14.11 14.14
C ARG A 772 24.13 -13.48 15.47
N ILE A 773 23.16 -13.36 16.38
CA ILE A 773 23.38 -12.93 17.76
C ILE A 773 24.22 -13.96 18.51
N ARG A 774 25.34 -13.52 19.08
CA ARG A 774 26.20 -14.31 19.96
C ARG A 774 26.06 -13.84 21.41
N ILE A 775 25.97 -14.79 22.34
CA ILE A 775 25.85 -14.54 23.77
C ILE A 775 26.93 -15.33 24.51
N THR A 776 27.61 -14.67 25.43
CA THR A 776 28.56 -15.30 26.36
C THR A 776 27.83 -15.81 27.60
N VAL A 777 28.12 -17.06 27.99
CA VAL A 777 27.49 -17.78 29.09
C VAL A 777 28.55 -18.17 30.11
N SER A 778 28.46 -17.59 31.31
CA SER A 778 29.41 -17.86 32.40
C SER A 778 29.37 -19.33 32.87
N PRO A 779 30.48 -19.85 33.43
CA PRO A 779 30.52 -21.19 34.04
C PRO A 779 29.40 -21.39 35.07
N GLY A 780 28.77 -22.56 35.06
CA GLY A 780 27.70 -22.91 36.01
C GLY A 780 26.37 -22.15 35.82
N ALA A 781 26.24 -21.34 34.77
CA ALA A 781 25.00 -20.63 34.50
C ALA A 781 23.90 -21.60 34.04
N GLU A 782 22.78 -21.59 34.78
CA GLU A 782 21.58 -22.36 34.44
C GLU A 782 20.33 -21.51 34.64
N GLY A 783 19.38 -21.60 33.71
CA GLY A 783 18.09 -20.95 33.85
C GLY A 783 17.39 -20.66 32.52
N THR A 784 16.31 -19.91 32.61
CA THR A 784 15.53 -19.47 31.44
C THR A 784 15.81 -18.02 31.12
N TRP A 785 16.25 -17.76 29.90
CA TRP A 785 16.63 -16.44 29.41
C TRP A 785 15.67 -15.99 28.30
N ARG A 786 15.42 -14.68 28.26
CA ARG A 786 14.60 -14.03 27.23
C ARG A 786 15.44 -13.01 26.48
N LEU A 787 15.50 -13.16 25.16
CA LEU A 787 15.99 -12.15 24.24
C LEU A 787 14.80 -11.35 23.71
N CYS A 788 14.87 -10.01 23.76
CA CYS A 788 13.85 -9.15 23.17
C CYS A 788 14.46 -7.88 22.56
N PHE A 789 13.84 -7.38 21.49
CA PHE A 789 14.18 -6.07 20.94
C PHE A 789 13.62 -4.97 21.85
N GLN A 790 14.46 -4.00 22.23
CA GLN A 790 14.08 -2.89 23.09
C GLN A 790 14.39 -1.56 22.41
N GLU A 791 13.38 -0.70 22.24
CA GLU A 791 13.59 0.59 21.60
C GLU A 791 14.37 1.55 22.50
N PRO A 792 15.33 2.32 21.93
CA PRO A 792 15.96 3.44 22.62
C PRO A 792 14.96 4.51 23.08
N LEU A 793 15.26 5.18 24.20
CA LEU A 793 14.44 6.28 24.72
C LEU A 793 14.28 7.43 23.70
N SER A 794 15.29 7.69 22.87
CA SER A 794 15.23 8.69 21.79
C SER A 794 14.09 8.43 20.81
N TRP A 795 13.73 7.17 20.56
CA TRP A 795 12.65 6.81 19.65
C TRP A 795 11.30 7.17 20.26
N ARG A 796 11.14 6.90 21.57
CA ARG A 796 9.94 7.29 22.33
C ARG A 796 9.78 8.80 22.43
N ILE A 797 10.87 9.55 22.58
CA ILE A 797 10.84 11.02 22.51
C ILE A 797 10.37 11.48 21.13
N GLY A 798 10.87 10.87 20.04
CA GLY A 798 10.41 11.15 18.68
C GLY A 798 8.91 10.92 18.48
N GLU A 799 8.38 9.82 19.00
CA GLU A 799 6.94 9.51 19.00
C GLU A 799 6.12 10.61 19.70
N VAL A 800 6.53 11.00 20.92
CA VAL A 800 5.86 12.04 21.70
C VAL A 800 5.92 13.40 21.00
N LEU A 801 7.07 13.78 20.44
CA LEU A 801 7.24 15.04 19.71
C LEU A 801 6.30 15.13 18.50
N SER A 802 6.24 14.06 17.69
CA SER A 802 5.34 14.02 16.53
C SER A 802 3.87 14.07 16.94
N LEU A 803 3.48 13.35 17.99
CA LEU A 803 2.11 13.36 18.50
C LEU A 803 1.71 14.74 19.04
N LEU A 804 2.53 15.36 19.89
CA LEU A 804 2.27 16.69 20.44
C LEU A 804 2.16 17.75 19.33
N THR A 805 3.01 17.64 18.31
CA THR A 805 2.96 18.53 17.13
C THR A 805 1.64 18.37 16.36
N ALA A 806 1.21 17.14 16.10
CA ALA A 806 -0.07 16.85 15.46
C ALA A 806 -1.26 17.40 16.26
N VAL A 807 -1.28 17.17 17.57
CA VAL A 807 -2.34 17.67 18.47
C VAL A 807 -2.34 19.19 18.51
N ALA A 808 -1.18 19.85 18.65
CA ALA A 808 -1.08 21.30 18.69
C ALA A 808 -1.62 21.96 17.41
N ILE A 809 -1.28 21.40 16.25
CA ILE A 809 -1.78 21.88 14.96
C ILE A 809 -3.28 21.64 14.80
N PHE A 810 -3.78 20.48 15.23
CA PHE A 810 -5.21 20.17 15.20
C PHE A 810 -6.03 21.10 16.11
N VAL A 811 -5.56 21.35 17.34
CA VAL A 811 -6.22 22.27 18.28
C VAL A 811 -6.20 23.70 17.73
N ARG A 812 -5.06 24.14 17.17
CA ARG A 812 -4.94 25.47 16.55
C ARG A 812 -5.87 25.65 15.35
N SER A 813 -6.06 24.60 14.53
CA SER A 813 -6.97 24.68 13.38
C SER A 813 -8.43 24.80 13.83
N ARG A 814 -8.83 24.06 14.87
CA ARG A 814 -10.18 24.11 15.46
C ARG A 814 -10.51 25.43 16.13
N ARG A 815 -9.56 26.05 16.83
CA ARG A 815 -9.77 27.37 17.47
C ARG A 815 -10.05 28.47 16.42
N ARG A 816 -9.37 28.41 15.28
CA ARG A 816 -9.57 29.37 14.18
C ARG A 816 -10.93 29.23 13.48
N THR A 817 -11.49 28.03 13.42
CA THR A 817 -12.84 27.80 12.84
C THR A 817 -13.98 28.21 13.77
N ARG A 818 -13.71 28.49 15.05
CA ARG A 818 -14.72 28.97 16.02
C ARG A 818 -14.68 30.49 16.22
N SER A 819 -13.59 31.15 15.80
CA SER A 819 -13.34 32.58 16.01
C SER A 819 -13.58 33.44 14.76
N GLY A 820 -14.20 32.89 13.72
CA GLY A 820 -14.58 33.57 12.49
C GLY A 820 -15.77 32.84 11.90
#